data_AF-A0A6F9XIR3-F1
#
_entry.id   AF-A0A6F9XIR3-F1
#
_cell.length_a   1.000
_cell.length_b   1.000
_cell.length_c   1.000
_cell.angle_alpha   90.00
_cell.angle_beta   90.00
_cell.angle_gamma   90.00
#
_symmetry.space_group_name_H-M   'P 1'
#
loop_
_entity.id
_entity.type
_entity.pdbx_description
1 polymer ?
#
loop_
_entity_poly.entity_id
_entity_poly.type
_entity_poly.pdbx_seq_one_letter_code
_entity_poly.pdbx_strand_id
1 'polypeptide(L)'
;MSNKFTTLVTNEGINLLQASSQQDKKIEFVKAIGSSTAYSTSQLSTVTYADVMARAAKNQEGTVNNIVPDKTTTKMELLFDGHDVKSDYTLNSIFIIARLKDSSDYKVFAILKANQPQYINAYTGDGATNLQINVGVKFDNQDNVSLEINSAALATMGDLQNLSKSTAEKLASENTRATESEQALDKLIEAETKRASNAESTLRSETTAESNRAKGVENELDNKIASETTRATKSENNLAGKITSEQNRAMAKENSLDGKISQVQTNLNAEQGRATGAEQKLDGRVDSEIARATKAESDIQNQVNAEKSRATAAEGNLNKTITDESNRAKGAESSLSGKVDSETARATKAENDLAGKITSEQNRAIAKENDLDGKIQSVKGSLDWMKFGGWNMLNGTSDQLRSLSGSTWMWLHTWTNNDNNTSKVSLSNLQVGDWITYSVWVANDSDVDVVPEVAVFNKDLTVWQGLRGNIIKARQSGWAVRSVQLGSNDWYVRPSIITTNGQPGTHVVRMKKEMLTVGNVKLDWGPSAKDIENMVSDAENTLRSETTAEANRAKGVENELRNLANSNRDRLNAKDNQIVIENKDEAIKDLIAVDDKHSKKGVIHSLDGDDYGSAVGIDNGGLTVLGGGEGALAILNNIVNKYAIDGTTYNPQDEVLMLASDADVKVIANTQNQNPSNYKISKFNSDGSVVFPGRVYSNGNGTSIEQQIVDERNRATNRENSIDSRVTSESNRAKGVESSLQSQINTEKSRAQGAESNLSNQINAESNRAKGIENSINANVSKILSQMPTIEVTRDFTTLNGAFNSDGPGKPNTADIVFLNFPTFQIMFLYMWLNGIDIKSPWTRKDVIKIPKSHFKFTKGNLFPMVPSSRVNGSQALDVTFSLATGIVTVSTRENTVGFAGDIGLLAVFHN
;
A
#
# COMPACT_ATOMS: atom_id res chain seq x y z
N MET A 1 63.73 193.24 -14.71
CA MET A 1 63.18 193.74 -15.99
C MET A 1 61.72 193.38 -16.23
N SER A 2 61.00 192.79 -15.25
CA SER A 2 59.53 192.84 -15.19
C SER A 2 59.07 194.17 -14.55
N ASN A 3 57.80 194.53 -14.72
CA ASN A 3 57.15 195.81 -14.35
C ASN A 3 57.22 196.99 -15.34
N LYS A 4 57.50 196.75 -16.63
CA LYS A 4 57.34 197.82 -17.65
C LYS A 4 55.88 198.15 -17.99
N PHE A 5 54.96 197.19 -17.84
CA PHE A 5 53.53 197.38 -18.09
C PHE A 5 52.68 196.81 -16.95
N THR A 6 51.57 197.48 -16.63
CA THR A 6 50.49 196.94 -15.78
C THR A 6 49.33 196.54 -16.68
N THR A 7 48.90 195.28 -16.55
CA THR A 7 47.80 194.73 -17.37
C THR A 7 46.52 194.71 -16.53
N LEU A 8 45.42 195.22 -17.09
CA LEU A 8 44.10 195.12 -16.50
C LEU A 8 43.11 194.60 -17.55
N VAL A 9 42.30 193.61 -17.17
CA VAL A 9 41.15 193.17 -17.98
C VAL A 9 40.03 194.18 -17.78
N THR A 10 39.47 194.72 -18.87
CA THR A 10 38.40 195.71 -18.77
C THR A 10 37.07 195.03 -18.42
N ASN A 11 36.06 195.81 -18.05
CA ASN A 11 34.70 195.31 -17.87
C ASN A 11 34.15 194.67 -19.15
N GLU A 12 34.49 195.21 -20.33
CA GLU A 12 34.10 194.58 -21.59
C GLU A 12 34.78 193.21 -21.78
N GLY A 13 36.04 193.07 -21.36
CA GLY A 13 36.75 191.80 -21.35
C GLY A 13 36.15 190.76 -20.39
N ILE A 14 35.72 191.19 -19.19
CA ILE A 14 35.02 190.32 -18.22
C ILE A 14 33.67 189.87 -18.77
N ASN A 15 32.89 190.78 -19.36
CA ASN A 15 31.60 190.43 -19.95
C ASN A 15 31.74 189.45 -21.12
N LEU A 16 32.80 189.60 -21.93
CA LEU A 16 33.15 188.63 -22.97
C LEU A 16 33.41 187.24 -22.41
N LEU A 17 34.15 187.14 -21.30
CA LEU A 17 34.41 185.86 -20.61
C LEU A 17 33.11 185.22 -20.13
N GLN A 18 32.22 185.98 -19.52
CA GLN A 18 30.93 185.45 -19.06
C GLN A 18 30.03 184.99 -20.21
N ALA A 19 29.93 185.78 -21.29
CA ALA A 19 29.12 185.44 -22.46
C ALA A 19 29.65 184.18 -23.18
N SER A 20 30.98 184.01 -23.24
CA SER A 20 31.61 182.81 -23.80
C SER A 20 31.20 181.52 -23.07
N SER A 21 31.05 181.58 -21.74
CA SER A 21 30.68 180.43 -20.90
C SER A 21 29.22 180.02 -21.03
N GLN A 22 28.30 180.95 -21.35
CA GLN A 22 26.87 180.63 -21.46
C GLN A 22 26.45 180.22 -22.88
N GLN A 23 27.17 180.69 -23.91
CA GLN A 23 26.83 180.43 -25.31
C GLN A 23 27.69 179.34 -25.96
N ASP A 24 28.63 178.76 -25.21
CA ASP A 24 29.64 177.80 -25.70
C ASP A 24 30.42 178.30 -26.93
N LYS A 25 30.67 179.63 -26.98
CA LYS A 25 31.41 180.29 -28.06
C LYS A 25 32.78 180.73 -27.57
N LYS A 26 33.84 180.46 -28.36
CA LYS A 26 35.22 180.84 -28.01
C LYS A 26 35.44 182.36 -28.14
N ILE A 27 36.27 182.96 -27.29
CA ILE A 27 36.75 184.34 -27.49
C ILE A 27 37.89 184.31 -28.52
N GLU A 28 37.81 185.19 -29.51
CA GLU A 28 38.83 185.43 -30.51
C GLU A 28 39.53 186.76 -30.21
N PHE A 29 40.84 186.72 -29.95
CA PHE A 29 41.69 187.91 -29.85
C PHE A 29 42.14 188.31 -31.25
N VAL A 30 41.85 189.55 -31.62
CA VAL A 30 41.87 189.96 -33.03
C VAL A 30 43.11 190.75 -33.34
N LYS A 31 43.44 191.73 -32.48
CA LYS A 31 44.61 192.60 -32.64
C LYS A 31 44.96 193.30 -31.35
N ALA A 32 46.17 193.84 -31.30
CA ALA A 32 46.60 194.77 -30.27
C ALA A 32 46.89 196.15 -30.90
N ILE A 33 46.73 197.22 -30.13
CA ILE A 33 46.93 198.59 -30.62
C ILE A 33 47.85 199.32 -29.65
N GLY A 34 49.04 199.70 -30.13
CA GLY A 34 49.99 200.56 -29.43
C GLY A 34 49.58 202.03 -29.56
N SER A 35 49.54 202.72 -28.42
CA SER A 35 48.98 204.06 -28.30
C SER A 35 49.86 204.98 -27.47
N SER A 36 49.98 206.23 -27.92
CA SER A 36 50.56 207.31 -27.11
C SER A 36 49.59 207.91 -26.10
N THR A 37 48.32 207.51 -26.08
CA THR A 37 47.35 207.99 -25.10
C THR A 37 47.63 207.35 -23.73
N ALA A 38 47.82 208.21 -22.72
CA ALA A 38 48.01 207.79 -21.34
C ALA A 38 46.68 207.72 -20.58
N TYR A 39 46.47 206.64 -19.83
CA TYR A 39 45.31 206.44 -18.98
C TYR A 39 45.73 206.34 -17.51
N SER A 40 44.93 206.93 -16.62
CA SER A 40 45.07 206.70 -15.18
C SER A 40 44.58 205.28 -14.82
N THR A 41 45.08 204.72 -13.71
CA THR A 41 44.78 203.34 -13.29
C THR A 41 43.28 203.10 -13.07
N SER A 42 42.55 204.13 -12.62
CA SER A 42 41.10 204.10 -12.41
C SER A 42 40.29 204.17 -13.70
N GLN A 43 40.86 204.68 -14.80
CA GLN A 43 40.16 204.72 -16.09
C GLN A 43 40.21 203.37 -16.82
N LEU A 44 41.21 202.52 -16.53
CA LEU A 44 41.52 201.32 -17.31
C LEU A 44 40.38 200.28 -17.34
N SER A 45 39.61 200.10 -16.26
CA SER A 45 38.54 199.08 -16.22
C SER A 45 37.30 199.47 -17.03
N THR A 46 37.08 200.76 -17.25
CA THR A 46 35.88 201.29 -17.91
C THR A 46 36.09 201.68 -19.37
N VAL A 47 37.33 201.60 -19.88
CA VAL A 47 37.59 201.90 -21.29
C VAL A 47 36.93 200.85 -22.17
N THR A 48 36.09 201.30 -23.10
CA THR A 48 35.43 200.46 -24.09
C THR A 48 36.12 200.51 -25.45
N TYR A 49 35.80 199.57 -26.34
CA TYR A 49 36.28 199.61 -27.71
C TYR A 49 35.85 200.86 -28.47
N ALA A 50 34.62 201.33 -28.24
CA ALA A 50 34.14 202.58 -28.82
C ALA A 50 35.01 203.77 -28.37
N ASP A 51 35.39 203.83 -27.10
CA ASP A 51 36.26 204.89 -26.55
C ASP A 51 37.65 204.89 -27.17
N VAL A 52 38.26 203.70 -27.33
CA VAL A 52 39.59 203.55 -27.95
C VAL A 52 39.54 204.00 -29.40
N MET A 53 38.53 203.59 -30.15
CA MET A 53 38.46 203.89 -31.58
C MET A 53 38.21 205.38 -31.87
N ALA A 54 37.52 206.09 -30.97
CA ALA A 54 37.16 207.51 -31.15
C ALA A 54 38.16 208.51 -30.54
N ARG A 55 38.84 208.16 -29.44
CA ARG A 55 39.60 209.15 -28.62
C ARG A 55 41.06 208.79 -28.36
N ALA A 56 41.45 207.53 -28.51
CA ALA A 56 42.84 207.13 -28.32
C ALA A 56 43.67 207.29 -29.61
N ALA A 57 44.94 207.66 -29.45
CA ALA A 57 45.90 207.67 -30.53
C ALA A 57 46.24 206.22 -30.92
N LYS A 58 46.12 205.86 -32.19
CA LYS A 58 46.32 204.49 -32.68
C LYS A 58 47.62 204.44 -33.48
N ASN A 59 48.72 204.63 -32.76
CA ASN A 59 50.03 204.88 -33.36
C ASN A 59 50.59 203.66 -34.07
N GLN A 60 50.20 202.46 -33.64
CA GLN A 60 50.65 201.21 -34.23
C GLN A 60 49.60 200.12 -33.98
N GLU A 61 49.28 199.32 -34.99
CA GLU A 61 48.54 198.08 -34.79
C GLU A 61 49.54 196.91 -34.71
N GLY A 62 49.22 195.90 -33.91
CA GLY A 62 50.02 194.72 -33.71
C GLY A 62 49.15 193.48 -33.72
N THR A 63 49.76 192.34 -33.97
CA THR A 63 49.07 191.05 -33.98
C THR A 63 49.19 190.37 -32.61
N VAL A 64 48.17 189.60 -32.26
CA VAL A 64 48.17 188.77 -31.05
C VAL A 64 48.42 187.33 -31.50
N ASN A 65 49.57 186.78 -31.15
CA ASN A 65 50.00 185.45 -31.57
C ASN A 65 50.29 184.54 -30.36
N ASN A 66 50.44 183.25 -30.64
CA ASN A 66 50.85 182.22 -29.68
C ASN A 66 50.04 182.24 -28.37
N ILE A 67 48.71 182.28 -28.49
CA ILE A 67 47.81 182.27 -27.34
C ILE A 67 47.78 180.87 -26.75
N VAL A 68 48.40 180.70 -25.59
CA VAL A 68 48.44 179.43 -24.85
C VAL A 68 47.73 179.61 -23.53
N PRO A 69 46.49 179.09 -23.39
CA PRO A 69 45.83 179.02 -22.10
C PRO A 69 46.51 177.95 -21.23
N ASP A 70 47.00 178.35 -20.05
CA ASP A 70 47.48 177.47 -18.97
C ASP A 70 46.54 177.59 -17.76
N LYS A 71 46.63 176.65 -16.80
CA LYS A 71 45.64 176.42 -15.72
C LYS A 71 45.17 177.68 -14.99
N THR A 72 46.01 178.71 -14.84
CA THR A 72 45.65 179.97 -14.17
C THR A 72 46.05 181.22 -14.96
N THR A 73 46.64 181.10 -16.14
CA THR A 73 47.20 182.23 -16.88
C THR A 73 47.13 181.98 -18.38
N THR A 74 46.50 182.88 -19.12
CA THR A 74 46.57 182.86 -20.58
C THR A 74 47.74 183.70 -21.01
N LYS A 75 48.75 183.05 -21.59
CA LYS A 75 49.90 183.72 -22.18
C LYS A 75 49.59 184.03 -23.63
N MET A 76 49.92 185.23 -24.05
CA MET A 76 49.82 185.68 -25.43
C MET A 76 50.99 186.57 -25.77
N GLU A 77 51.41 186.50 -27.02
CA GLU A 77 52.49 187.28 -27.56
C GLU A 77 51.92 188.42 -28.40
N LEU A 78 52.25 189.66 -28.05
CA LEU A 78 51.89 190.82 -28.85
C LEU A 78 53.09 191.20 -29.70
N LEU A 79 52.91 191.15 -31.01
CA LEU A 79 53.96 191.51 -31.96
C LEU A 79 53.55 192.79 -32.71
N PHE A 80 54.34 193.83 -32.50
CA PHE A 80 54.21 195.10 -33.21
C PHE A 80 55.34 195.22 -34.22
N ASP A 81 54.99 195.40 -35.50
CA ASP A 81 55.95 195.55 -36.58
C ASP A 81 56.48 196.99 -36.60
N GLY A 82 57.79 197.16 -36.46
CA GLY A 82 58.43 198.47 -36.46
C GLY A 82 58.17 199.28 -37.74
N HIS A 83 57.86 198.63 -38.87
CA HIS A 83 57.54 199.31 -40.13
C HIS A 83 56.24 200.12 -40.08
N ASP A 84 55.29 199.75 -39.21
CA ASP A 84 53.99 200.42 -39.10
C ASP A 84 54.06 201.76 -38.34
N VAL A 85 55.24 202.13 -37.82
CA VAL A 85 55.45 203.37 -37.05
C VAL A 85 55.79 204.53 -38.00
N LYS A 86 54.77 205.34 -38.32
CA LYS A 86 54.88 206.48 -39.26
C LYS A 86 55.58 207.72 -38.70
N SER A 87 55.64 207.85 -37.38
CA SER A 87 56.26 208.97 -36.67
C SER A 87 56.66 208.54 -35.27
N ASP A 88 57.74 209.12 -34.74
CA ASP A 88 58.18 208.87 -33.37
C ASP A 88 57.03 209.08 -32.39
N TYR A 89 56.83 208.12 -31.50
CA TYR A 89 55.81 208.23 -30.47
C TYR A 89 56.26 207.57 -29.17
N THR A 90 55.69 208.04 -28.07
CA THR A 90 55.90 207.41 -26.77
C THR A 90 54.75 206.46 -26.48
N LEU A 91 55.02 205.17 -26.38
CA LEU A 91 54.05 204.13 -26.06
C LEU A 91 53.63 204.21 -24.60
N ASN A 92 52.38 204.58 -24.38
CA ASN A 92 51.78 204.76 -23.06
C ASN A 92 50.75 203.67 -22.72
N SER A 93 50.03 203.18 -23.71
CA SER A 93 49.04 202.12 -23.52
C SER A 93 49.02 201.17 -24.70
N ILE A 94 48.70 199.91 -24.45
CA ILE A 94 48.40 198.93 -25.47
C ILE A 94 47.01 198.36 -25.21
N PHE A 95 46.12 198.43 -26.19
CA PHE A 95 44.78 197.85 -26.11
C PHE A 95 44.78 196.50 -26.79
N ILE A 96 44.32 195.46 -26.09
CA ILE A 96 44.09 194.14 -26.67
C ILE A 96 42.61 194.04 -27.03
N ILE A 97 42.32 193.84 -28.31
CA ILE A 97 40.96 193.79 -28.85
C ILE A 97 40.54 192.34 -29.06
N ALA A 98 39.34 192.00 -28.60
CA ALA A 98 38.76 190.67 -28.75
C ALA A 98 37.25 190.73 -29.06
N ARG A 99 36.69 189.58 -29.40
CA ARG A 99 35.24 189.37 -29.63
C ARG A 99 34.88 187.90 -29.37
N LEU A 100 33.60 187.56 -29.32
CA LEU A 100 33.19 186.16 -29.46
C LEU A 100 33.40 185.72 -30.92
N LYS A 101 33.79 184.45 -31.11
CA LYS A 101 33.92 183.84 -32.43
C LYS A 101 32.58 183.96 -33.18
N ASP A 102 32.66 184.41 -34.42
CA ASP A 102 31.53 184.71 -35.31
C ASP A 102 30.64 185.91 -34.91
N SER A 103 31.09 186.76 -33.96
CA SER A 103 30.48 188.07 -33.67
C SER A 103 31.18 189.21 -34.41
N SER A 104 30.47 190.28 -34.75
CA SER A 104 31.08 191.52 -35.27
C SER A 104 31.29 192.59 -34.19
N ASP A 105 30.91 192.31 -32.94
CA ASP A 105 31.01 193.24 -31.81
C ASP A 105 32.38 193.12 -31.12
N TYR A 106 33.32 193.98 -31.53
CA TYR A 106 34.66 194.06 -30.93
C TYR A 106 34.63 194.81 -29.60
N LYS A 107 35.44 194.32 -28.66
CA LYS A 107 35.58 194.83 -27.30
C LYS A 107 37.04 194.99 -26.96
N VAL A 108 37.37 195.91 -26.06
CA VAL A 108 38.72 195.98 -25.49
C VAL A 108 38.77 194.93 -24.40
N PHE A 109 39.47 193.83 -24.61
CA PHE A 109 39.57 192.77 -23.63
C PHE A 109 40.43 193.18 -22.43
N ALA A 110 41.62 193.69 -22.71
CA ALA A 110 42.55 194.12 -21.68
C ALA A 110 43.37 195.31 -22.17
N ILE A 111 43.89 196.08 -21.22
CA ILE A 111 44.74 197.22 -21.47
C ILE A 111 46.04 197.04 -20.70
N LEU A 112 47.15 197.20 -21.41
CA LEU A 112 48.47 197.27 -20.82
C LEU A 112 48.88 198.73 -20.76
N LYS A 113 48.88 199.29 -19.57
CA LYS A 113 49.41 200.62 -19.32
C LYS A 113 50.92 200.52 -19.12
N ALA A 114 51.70 201.32 -19.84
CA ALA A 114 53.13 201.46 -19.59
C ALA A 114 53.34 202.10 -18.21
N ASN A 115 54.02 201.39 -17.31
CA ASN A 115 54.44 201.94 -16.02
C ASN A 115 55.61 202.91 -16.20
N GLN A 116 56.37 202.75 -17.29
CA GLN A 116 57.35 203.70 -17.80
C GLN A 116 57.10 203.87 -19.30
N PRO A 117 56.70 205.06 -19.79
CA PRO A 117 56.47 205.30 -21.21
C PRO A 117 57.69 204.88 -22.04
N GLN A 118 57.49 204.07 -23.08
CA GLN A 118 58.59 203.60 -23.93
C GLN A 118 58.64 204.44 -25.20
N TYR A 119 59.79 205.01 -25.52
CA TYR A 119 59.96 205.72 -26.78
C TYR A 119 60.09 204.74 -27.95
N ILE A 120 59.33 204.95 -29.01
CA ILE A 120 59.35 204.17 -30.24
C ILE A 120 59.66 205.14 -31.39
N ASN A 121 60.80 204.93 -32.04
CA ASN A 121 61.27 205.69 -33.18
C ASN A 121 60.50 205.32 -34.45
N ALA A 122 60.29 206.30 -35.34
CA ALA A 122 59.74 206.10 -36.67
C ALA A 122 60.66 205.20 -37.49
N TYR A 123 60.07 204.43 -38.40
CA TYR A 123 60.85 203.61 -39.31
C TYR A 123 61.52 204.48 -40.38
N THR A 124 62.86 204.51 -40.39
CA THR A 124 63.66 205.33 -41.33
C THR A 124 64.26 204.52 -42.50
N GLY A 125 63.84 203.27 -42.72
CA GLY A 125 64.17 202.50 -43.93
C GLY A 125 65.29 201.47 -43.81
N ASP A 126 66.23 201.61 -42.88
CA ASP A 126 67.33 200.65 -42.66
C ASP A 126 67.44 200.28 -41.17
N GLY A 127 66.85 199.14 -40.79
CA GLY A 127 66.91 198.56 -39.46
C GLY A 127 65.57 198.62 -38.71
N ALA A 128 64.79 197.53 -38.76
CA ALA A 128 63.56 197.38 -38.00
C ALA A 128 63.86 196.94 -36.56
N THR A 129 63.33 197.67 -35.58
CA THR A 129 63.20 197.15 -34.21
C THR A 129 61.77 196.67 -34.03
N ASN A 130 61.56 195.36 -34.06
CA ASN A 130 60.26 194.78 -33.72
C ASN A 130 60.10 194.79 -32.20
N LEU A 131 58.98 195.35 -31.72
CA LEU A 131 58.64 195.31 -30.31
C LEU A 131 57.77 194.07 -30.06
N GLN A 132 58.39 193.03 -29.52
CA GLN A 132 57.71 191.83 -29.06
C GLN A 132 57.44 191.94 -27.56
N ILE A 133 56.18 191.84 -27.16
CA ILE A 133 55.77 191.89 -25.76
C ILE A 133 55.05 190.60 -25.42
N ASN A 134 55.68 189.79 -24.56
CA ASN A 134 55.04 188.61 -24.00
C ASN A 134 54.16 189.02 -22.82
N VAL A 135 52.86 188.83 -22.97
CA VAL A 135 51.84 189.21 -21.98
C VAL A 135 51.24 187.96 -21.38
N GLY A 136 51.28 187.85 -20.05
CA GLY A 136 50.49 186.87 -19.31
C GLY A 136 49.33 187.58 -18.62
N VAL A 137 48.09 187.22 -18.95
CA VAL A 137 46.92 187.63 -18.17
C VAL A 137 46.60 186.51 -17.19
N LYS A 138 46.88 186.76 -15.91
CA LYS A 138 46.55 185.83 -14.81
C LYS A 138 45.16 186.17 -14.29
N PHE A 139 44.26 185.20 -14.33
CA PHE A 139 42.94 185.29 -13.72
C PHE A 139 43.02 184.59 -12.36
N ASP A 140 43.38 185.33 -11.30
CA ASP A 140 43.26 184.79 -9.94
C ASP A 140 41.77 184.82 -9.56
N ASN A 141 41.10 183.68 -9.75
CA ASN A 141 39.74 183.46 -9.26
C ASN A 141 39.82 182.56 -8.02
N GLN A 142 39.95 183.16 -6.83
CA GLN A 142 39.50 182.47 -5.62
C GLN A 142 37.98 182.65 -5.58
N ASP A 143 37.29 181.51 -5.71
CA ASP A 143 35.85 181.27 -5.72
C ASP A 143 35.15 181.20 -7.10
N ASN A 144 34.71 179.96 -7.39
CA ASN A 144 33.73 179.50 -8.39
C ASN A 144 34.18 179.31 -9.85
N VAL A 145 34.36 178.04 -10.26
CA VAL A 145 34.01 177.50 -11.60
C VAL A 145 33.45 176.06 -11.46
N SER A 146 32.54 175.71 -12.39
CA SER A 146 31.42 174.76 -12.42
C SER A 146 31.66 173.36 -13.05
N LEU A 147 30.62 172.50 -13.03
CA LEU A 147 30.23 171.50 -14.07
C LEU A 147 28.69 171.26 -14.06
N GLU A 148 28.05 171.08 -15.24
CA GLU A 148 26.59 170.83 -15.43
C GLU A 148 26.34 169.52 -16.22
N ILE A 149 25.46 168.63 -15.74
CA ILE A 149 25.08 167.34 -16.36
C ILE A 149 23.66 167.46 -16.97
N ASN A 150 23.48 167.00 -18.21
CA ASN A 150 22.19 167.02 -18.93
C ASN A 150 21.14 166.08 -18.28
N SER A 151 20.10 166.66 -17.67
CA SER A 151 19.11 165.98 -16.82
C SER A 151 18.22 164.92 -17.50
N ALA A 152 18.20 164.81 -18.83
CA ALA A 152 17.31 163.87 -19.55
C ALA A 152 17.84 162.42 -19.65
N ALA A 153 19.08 162.16 -19.26
CA ALA A 153 19.71 160.83 -19.32
C ALA A 153 19.93 160.17 -17.94
N LEU A 154 19.41 160.79 -16.87
CA LEU A 154 19.38 160.23 -15.52
C LEU A 154 18.04 159.51 -15.32
N ALA A 155 18.08 158.24 -14.87
CA ALA A 155 16.87 157.52 -14.46
C ALA A 155 16.09 158.40 -13.47
N THR A 156 14.85 158.72 -13.80
CA THR A 156 14.06 159.60 -12.96
C THR A 156 13.65 158.86 -11.69
N MET A 157 13.26 159.59 -10.65
CA MET A 157 12.67 158.98 -9.45
C MET A 157 11.46 158.09 -9.80
N GLY A 158 10.70 158.45 -10.86
CA GLY A 158 9.58 157.66 -11.38
C GLY A 158 10.02 156.33 -11.99
N ASP A 159 11.12 156.30 -12.75
CA ASP A 159 11.67 155.07 -13.33
C ASP A 159 12.13 154.10 -12.23
N LEU A 160 12.80 154.63 -11.20
CA LEU A 160 13.24 153.86 -10.04
C LEU A 160 12.04 153.29 -9.26
N GLN A 161 11.00 154.11 -9.06
CA GLN A 161 9.76 153.68 -8.41
C GLN A 161 9.03 152.61 -9.22
N ASN A 162 8.98 152.72 -10.55
CA ASN A 162 8.37 151.74 -11.44
C ASN A 162 9.14 150.41 -11.43
N LEU A 163 10.47 150.46 -11.48
CA LEU A 163 11.31 149.26 -11.38
C LEU A 163 11.16 148.58 -10.00
N SER A 164 11.15 149.37 -8.93
CA SER A 164 10.91 148.88 -7.57
C SER A 164 9.55 148.23 -7.44
N LYS A 165 8.50 148.87 -7.98
CA LYS A 165 7.13 148.34 -7.98
C LYS A 165 7.04 147.04 -8.78
N SER A 166 7.58 147.00 -10.00
CA SER A 166 7.58 145.80 -10.84
C SER A 166 8.34 144.63 -10.20
N THR A 167 9.47 144.92 -9.54
CA THR A 167 10.24 143.91 -8.81
C THR A 167 9.47 143.39 -7.60
N ALA A 168 8.85 144.29 -6.82
CA ALA A 168 8.02 143.91 -5.68
C ALA A 168 6.81 143.04 -6.10
N GLU A 169 6.14 143.39 -7.21
CA GLU A 169 5.00 142.63 -7.76
C GLU A 169 5.41 141.25 -8.28
N LYS A 170 6.54 141.14 -9.01
CA LYS A 170 7.08 139.84 -9.44
C LYS A 170 7.50 138.97 -8.26
N LEU A 171 8.16 139.55 -7.25
CA LEU A 171 8.55 138.84 -6.04
C LEU A 171 7.33 138.37 -5.25
N ALA A 172 6.29 139.21 -5.12
CA ALA A 172 5.04 138.82 -4.47
C ALA A 172 4.33 137.69 -5.22
N SER A 173 4.34 137.74 -6.56
CA SER A 173 3.77 136.68 -7.41
C SER A 173 4.56 135.37 -7.27
N GLU A 174 5.88 135.44 -7.26
CA GLU A 174 6.75 134.28 -7.09
C GLU A 174 6.61 133.66 -5.68
N ASN A 175 6.55 134.50 -4.63
CA ASN A 175 6.26 134.04 -3.27
C ASN A 175 4.91 133.32 -3.19
N THR A 176 3.90 133.84 -3.88
CA THR A 176 2.57 133.21 -3.94
C THR A 176 2.66 131.84 -4.62
N ARG A 177 3.29 131.76 -5.81
CA ARG A 177 3.47 130.51 -6.55
C ARG A 177 4.26 129.46 -5.76
N ALA A 178 5.34 129.87 -5.09
CA ALA A 178 6.14 128.99 -4.24
C ALA A 178 5.33 128.47 -3.06
N THR A 179 4.63 129.36 -2.33
CA THR A 179 3.79 129.00 -1.19
C THR A 179 2.67 128.03 -1.61
N GLU A 180 2.00 128.28 -2.73
CA GLU A 180 0.95 127.38 -3.25
C GLU A 180 1.51 126.01 -3.63
N SER A 181 2.70 125.96 -4.23
CA SER A 181 3.37 124.70 -4.58
C SER A 181 3.83 123.92 -3.35
N GLU A 182 4.38 124.60 -2.33
CA GLU A 182 4.79 123.99 -1.07
C GLU A 182 3.57 123.43 -0.33
N GLN A 183 2.48 124.19 -0.24
CA GLN A 183 1.22 123.70 0.32
C GLN A 183 0.63 122.51 -0.44
N ALA A 184 0.79 122.46 -1.77
CA ALA A 184 0.36 121.31 -2.57
C ALA A 184 1.23 120.06 -2.30
N LEU A 185 2.55 120.24 -2.18
CA LEU A 185 3.47 119.17 -1.81
C LEU A 185 3.20 118.65 -0.40
N ASP A 186 2.98 119.54 0.57
CA ASP A 186 2.63 119.17 1.94
C ASP A 186 1.36 118.30 1.98
N LYS A 187 0.32 118.68 1.23
CA LYS A 187 -0.91 117.88 1.10
C LYS A 187 -0.65 116.51 0.49
N LEU A 188 0.21 116.41 -0.54
CA LEU A 188 0.57 115.13 -1.16
C LEU A 188 1.38 114.25 -0.20
N ILE A 189 2.33 114.82 0.52
CA ILE A 189 3.16 114.12 1.52
C ILE A 189 2.28 113.64 2.68
N GLU A 190 1.35 114.47 3.17
CA GLU A 190 0.41 114.08 4.22
C GLU A 190 -0.50 112.93 3.76
N ALA A 191 -1.03 113.01 2.53
CA ALA A 191 -1.83 111.95 1.94
C ALA A 191 -1.03 110.64 1.77
N GLU A 192 0.20 110.72 1.29
CA GLU A 192 1.09 109.57 1.11
C GLU A 192 1.49 108.95 2.46
N THR A 193 1.80 109.79 3.46
CA THR A 193 2.10 109.34 4.82
C THR A 193 0.91 108.58 5.41
N LYS A 194 -0.32 109.08 5.20
CA LYS A 194 -1.55 108.42 5.64
C LYS A 194 -1.79 107.10 4.89
N ARG A 195 -1.57 107.07 3.57
CA ARG A 195 -1.69 105.85 2.75
C ARG A 195 -0.70 104.79 3.20
N ALA A 196 0.57 105.15 3.40
CA ALA A 196 1.63 104.26 3.86
C ALA A 196 1.33 103.73 5.27
N SER A 197 0.99 104.62 6.22
CA SER A 197 0.65 104.22 7.60
C SER A 197 -0.53 103.26 7.65
N ASN A 198 -1.56 103.50 6.83
CA ASN A 198 -2.71 102.59 6.73
C ASN A 198 -2.31 101.23 6.14
N ALA A 199 -1.50 101.22 5.08
CA ALA A 199 -1.01 99.99 4.47
C ALA A 199 -0.13 99.17 5.43
N GLU A 200 0.79 99.84 6.14
CA GLU A 200 1.63 99.22 7.18
C GLU A 200 0.79 98.65 8.33
N SER A 201 -0.22 99.39 8.79
CA SER A 201 -1.15 98.90 9.81
C SER A 201 -1.91 97.65 9.35
N THR A 202 -2.38 97.63 8.10
CA THR A 202 -3.05 96.46 7.51
C THR A 202 -2.10 95.27 7.41
N LEU A 203 -0.91 95.44 6.83
CA LEU A 203 0.09 94.38 6.71
C LEU A 203 0.52 93.82 8.07
N ARG A 204 0.65 94.68 9.09
CA ARG A 204 0.97 94.26 10.46
C ARG A 204 -0.16 93.43 11.05
N SER A 205 -1.41 93.82 10.82
CA SER A 205 -2.59 93.06 11.27
C SER A 205 -2.66 91.70 10.57
N GLU A 206 -2.51 91.66 9.24
CA GLU A 206 -2.52 90.42 8.45
C GLU A 206 -1.38 89.47 8.84
N THR A 207 -0.15 89.98 9.00
CA THR A 207 1.01 89.19 9.43
C THR A 207 0.83 88.64 10.85
N THR A 208 0.25 89.44 11.75
CA THR A 208 -0.07 88.99 13.12
C THR A 208 -1.13 87.89 13.10
N ALA A 209 -2.19 88.06 12.31
CA ALA A 209 -3.24 87.07 12.15
C ALA A 209 -2.69 85.76 11.56
N GLU A 210 -1.85 85.84 10.53
CA GLU A 210 -1.21 84.68 9.92
C GLU A 210 -0.24 83.98 10.87
N SER A 211 0.56 84.73 11.64
CA SER A 211 1.42 84.16 12.68
C SER A 211 0.62 83.40 13.73
N ASN A 212 -0.52 83.94 14.16
CA ASN A 212 -1.39 83.27 15.13
C ASN A 212 -2.07 82.03 14.52
N ARG A 213 -2.49 82.09 13.26
CA ARG A 213 -3.07 80.96 12.54
C ARG A 213 -2.05 79.83 12.39
N ALA A 214 -0.81 80.14 11.99
CA ALA A 214 0.29 79.18 11.87
C ALA A 214 0.59 78.50 13.20
N LYS A 215 0.77 79.28 14.28
CA LYS A 215 0.99 78.75 15.64
C LYS A 215 -0.16 77.84 16.10
N GLY A 216 -1.41 78.21 15.77
CA GLY A 216 -2.58 77.39 16.09
C GLY A 216 -2.52 76.02 15.42
N VAL A 217 -2.21 75.99 14.12
CA VAL A 217 -2.06 74.74 13.35
C VAL A 217 -0.86 73.92 13.81
N GLU A 218 0.27 74.56 14.09
CA GLU A 218 1.48 73.90 14.62
C GLU A 218 1.19 73.22 15.96
N ASN A 219 0.55 73.92 16.90
CA ASN A 219 0.13 73.33 18.18
C ASN A 219 -0.85 72.16 17.99
N GLU A 220 -1.78 72.24 17.03
CA GLU A 220 -2.69 71.14 16.73
C GLU A 220 -1.94 69.91 16.17
N LEU A 221 -0.97 70.14 15.29
CA LEU A 221 -0.13 69.09 14.72
C LEU A 221 0.74 68.43 15.79
N ASP A 222 1.36 69.21 16.67
CA ASP A 222 2.16 68.70 17.80
C ASP A 222 1.32 67.83 18.73
N ASN A 223 0.10 68.26 19.05
CA ASN A 223 -0.82 67.47 19.87
C ASN A 223 -1.23 66.15 19.19
N LYS A 224 -1.47 66.17 17.86
CA LYS A 224 -1.76 64.95 17.07
C LYS A 224 -0.57 64.00 17.04
N ILE A 225 0.64 64.52 16.84
CA ILE A 225 1.89 63.74 16.83
C ILE A 225 2.15 63.12 18.21
N ALA A 226 2.00 63.88 19.30
CA ALA A 226 2.17 63.38 20.66
C ALA A 226 1.16 62.26 20.99
N SER A 227 -0.10 62.44 20.58
CA SER A 227 -1.15 61.43 20.75
C SER A 227 -0.86 60.17 19.94
N GLU A 228 -0.43 60.32 18.69
CA GLU A 228 -0.07 59.20 17.83
C GLU A 228 1.17 58.45 18.34
N THR A 229 2.18 59.18 18.83
CA THR A 229 3.38 58.62 19.46
C THR A 229 3.00 57.78 20.67
N THR A 230 2.09 58.28 21.51
CA THR A 230 1.59 57.54 22.68
C THR A 230 0.82 56.29 22.27
N ARG A 231 -0.06 56.41 21.26
CA ARG A 231 -0.85 55.28 20.74
C ARG A 231 0.05 54.20 20.13
N ALA A 232 1.02 54.58 19.32
CA ALA A 232 1.99 53.70 18.68
C ALA A 232 2.82 52.97 19.74
N THR A 233 3.43 53.71 20.68
CA THR A 233 4.25 53.14 21.77
C THR A 233 3.45 52.12 22.60
N LYS A 234 2.18 52.43 22.95
CA LYS A 234 1.32 51.50 23.68
C LYS A 234 1.02 50.24 22.87
N SER A 235 0.75 50.39 21.58
CA SER A 235 0.50 49.25 20.68
C SER A 235 1.74 48.37 20.51
N GLU A 236 2.92 48.98 20.37
CA GLU A 236 4.20 48.29 20.22
C GLU A 236 4.56 47.52 21.49
N ASN A 237 4.42 48.13 22.66
CA ASN A 237 4.62 47.45 23.94
C ASN A 237 3.66 46.26 24.14
N ASN A 238 2.40 46.41 23.74
CA ASN A 238 1.42 45.31 23.76
C ASN A 238 1.84 44.16 22.84
N LEU A 239 2.35 44.48 21.63
CA LEU A 239 2.82 43.47 20.68
C LEU A 239 4.08 42.77 21.20
N ALA A 240 5.04 43.52 21.77
CA ALA A 240 6.24 42.97 22.38
C ALA A 240 5.90 42.01 23.53
N GLY A 241 4.93 42.37 24.38
CA GLY A 241 4.41 41.48 25.43
C GLY A 241 3.79 40.20 24.87
N LYS A 242 2.94 40.30 23.83
CA LYS A 242 2.35 39.12 23.17
C LYS A 242 3.40 38.21 22.54
N ILE A 243 4.41 38.78 21.89
CA ILE A 243 5.52 38.02 21.29
C ILE A 243 6.30 37.27 22.38
N THR A 244 6.63 37.96 23.49
CA THR A 244 7.35 37.35 24.61
C THR A 244 6.56 36.20 25.23
N SER A 245 5.26 36.38 25.46
CA SER A 245 4.39 35.32 25.96
C SER A 245 4.30 34.12 25.00
N GLU A 246 4.22 34.38 23.70
CA GLU A 246 4.19 33.33 22.68
C GLU A 246 5.52 32.56 22.59
N GLN A 247 6.65 33.26 22.68
CA GLN A 247 7.97 32.64 22.78
C GLN A 247 8.08 31.72 23.99
N ASN A 248 7.64 32.18 25.17
CA ASN A 248 7.64 31.38 26.39
C ASN A 248 6.73 30.16 26.27
N ARG A 249 5.53 30.33 25.69
CA ARG A 249 4.58 29.24 25.44
C ARG A 249 5.16 28.20 24.48
N ALA A 250 5.81 28.65 23.40
CA ALA A 250 6.46 27.78 22.42
C ALA A 250 7.61 26.99 23.05
N MET A 251 8.54 27.67 23.74
CA MET A 251 9.67 27.04 24.45
C MET A 251 9.20 26.00 25.47
N ALA A 252 8.14 26.29 26.23
CA ALA A 252 7.59 25.32 27.18
C ALA A 252 7.05 24.05 26.50
N LYS A 253 6.42 24.19 25.32
CA LYS A 253 5.96 23.04 24.53
C LYS A 253 7.10 22.28 23.87
N GLU A 254 8.12 22.97 23.37
CA GLU A 254 9.33 22.36 22.81
C GLU A 254 10.06 21.54 23.87
N ASN A 255 10.33 22.11 25.05
CA ASN A 255 10.93 21.38 26.17
C ASN A 255 10.10 20.15 26.61
N SER A 256 8.76 20.26 26.58
CA SER A 256 7.88 19.12 26.88
C SER A 256 7.97 18.02 25.81
N LEU A 257 8.08 18.40 24.53
CA LEU A 257 8.26 17.47 23.43
C LEU A 257 9.63 16.79 23.51
N ASP A 258 10.71 17.52 23.79
CA ASP A 258 12.04 16.97 23.97
C ASP A 258 12.10 15.94 25.12
N GLY A 259 11.41 16.22 26.23
CA GLY A 259 11.25 15.26 27.32
C GLY A 259 10.52 13.98 26.89
N LYS A 260 9.43 14.11 26.12
CA LYS A 260 8.70 12.95 25.58
C LYS A 260 9.54 12.14 24.59
N ILE A 261 10.29 12.80 23.71
CA ILE A 261 11.19 12.16 22.75
C ILE A 261 12.27 11.38 23.50
N SER A 262 12.88 11.99 24.51
CA SER A 262 13.90 11.33 25.35
C SER A 262 13.35 10.10 26.09
N GLN A 263 12.11 10.18 26.58
CA GLN A 263 11.44 9.04 27.21
C GLN A 263 11.14 7.91 26.22
N VAL A 264 10.63 8.24 25.03
CA VAL A 264 10.39 7.25 23.97
C VAL A 264 11.68 6.57 23.55
N GLN A 265 12.78 7.32 23.40
CA GLN A 265 14.09 6.75 23.10
C GLN A 265 14.57 5.79 24.19
N THR A 266 14.38 6.15 25.46
CA THR A 266 14.72 5.28 26.60
C THR A 266 13.91 3.99 26.58
N ASN A 267 12.61 4.08 26.37
CA ASN A 267 11.72 2.92 26.29
C ASN A 267 12.08 2.01 25.11
N LEU A 268 12.40 2.60 23.94
CA LEU A 268 12.79 1.87 22.75
C LEU A 268 14.10 1.09 22.97
N ASN A 269 15.10 1.73 23.58
CA ASN A 269 16.37 1.08 23.90
C ASN A 269 16.18 -0.07 24.90
N ALA A 270 15.30 0.10 25.91
CA ALA A 270 14.98 -0.95 26.86
C ALA A 270 14.25 -2.14 26.20
N GLU A 271 13.30 -1.86 25.32
CA GLU A 271 12.58 -2.90 24.57
C GLU A 271 13.50 -3.65 23.60
N GLN A 272 14.41 -2.94 22.92
CA GLN A 272 15.43 -3.56 22.09
C GLN A 272 16.30 -4.52 22.91
N GLY A 273 16.77 -4.11 24.09
CA GLY A 273 17.53 -4.98 24.99
C GLY A 273 16.72 -6.20 25.46
N ARG A 274 15.44 -6.02 25.79
CA ARG A 274 14.53 -7.10 26.20
C ARG A 274 14.30 -8.10 25.06
N ALA A 275 14.05 -7.62 23.84
CA ALA A 275 13.83 -8.44 22.66
C ALA A 275 15.08 -9.24 22.31
N THR A 276 16.24 -8.59 22.18
CA THR A 276 17.51 -9.28 21.87
C THR A 276 17.87 -10.31 22.96
N GLY A 277 17.65 -10.00 24.23
CA GLY A 277 17.89 -10.96 25.32
C GLY A 277 16.93 -12.15 25.32
N ALA A 278 15.69 -11.98 24.84
CA ALA A 278 14.73 -13.07 24.67
C ALA A 278 15.08 -13.94 23.46
N GLU A 279 15.47 -13.33 22.34
CA GLU A 279 15.93 -14.00 21.12
C GLU A 279 17.15 -14.88 21.41
N GLN A 280 18.17 -14.35 22.07
CA GLN A 280 19.35 -15.14 22.48
C GLN A 280 19.01 -16.35 23.35
N LYS A 281 18.00 -16.25 24.22
CA LYS A 281 17.53 -17.38 25.04
C LYS A 281 16.79 -18.42 24.20
N LEU A 282 15.99 -17.98 23.22
CA LEU A 282 15.28 -18.88 22.31
C LEU A 282 16.28 -19.62 21.41
N ASP A 283 17.26 -18.92 20.85
CA ASP A 283 18.34 -19.52 20.05
C ASP A 283 19.07 -20.60 20.85
N GLY A 284 19.50 -20.29 22.08
CA GLY A 284 20.15 -21.28 22.95
C GLY A 284 19.28 -22.49 23.30
N ARG A 285 17.95 -22.31 23.43
CA ARG A 285 17.01 -23.42 23.64
C ARG A 285 16.85 -24.28 22.39
N VAL A 286 16.78 -23.66 21.21
CA VAL A 286 16.68 -24.35 19.92
C VAL A 286 17.96 -25.14 19.65
N ASP A 287 19.14 -24.54 19.84
CA ASP A 287 20.42 -25.23 19.66
C ASP A 287 20.55 -26.45 20.59
N SER A 288 20.12 -26.30 21.85
CA SER A 288 20.11 -27.41 22.81
C SER A 288 19.14 -28.52 22.40
N GLU A 289 17.97 -28.17 21.88
CA GLU A 289 16.97 -29.13 21.43
C GLU A 289 17.42 -29.86 20.16
N ILE A 290 18.05 -29.15 19.22
CA ILE A 290 18.68 -29.75 18.04
C ILE A 290 19.73 -30.78 18.49
N ALA A 291 20.64 -30.40 19.38
CA ALA A 291 21.67 -31.32 19.88
C ALA A 291 21.07 -32.55 20.58
N ARG A 292 20.03 -32.35 21.40
CA ARG A 292 19.30 -33.43 22.08
C ARG A 292 18.62 -34.38 21.08
N ALA A 293 17.90 -33.83 20.11
CA ALA A 293 17.18 -34.59 19.09
C ALA A 293 18.15 -35.38 18.21
N THR A 294 19.21 -34.76 17.69
CA THR A 294 20.23 -35.43 16.87
C THR A 294 20.90 -36.57 17.64
N LYS A 295 21.20 -36.39 18.93
CA LYS A 295 21.76 -37.47 19.75
C LYS A 295 20.76 -38.62 19.91
N ALA A 296 19.50 -38.33 20.23
CA ALA A 296 18.47 -39.34 20.40
C ALA A 296 18.22 -40.13 19.10
N GLU A 297 18.17 -39.45 17.96
CA GLU A 297 18.04 -40.07 16.64
C GLU A 297 19.23 -40.98 16.32
N SER A 298 20.46 -40.54 16.63
CA SER A 298 21.66 -41.37 16.47
C SER A 298 21.63 -42.61 17.38
N ASP A 299 21.20 -42.46 18.63
CA ASP A 299 21.07 -43.58 19.58
C ASP A 299 20.01 -44.59 19.10
N ILE A 300 18.84 -44.13 18.63
CA ILE A 300 17.78 -44.98 18.06
C ILE A 300 18.28 -45.70 16.81
N GLN A 301 18.98 -45.01 15.91
CA GLN A 301 19.52 -45.62 14.69
C GLN A 301 20.52 -46.73 15.03
N ASN A 302 21.36 -46.54 16.05
CA ASN A 302 22.28 -47.57 16.54
C ASN A 302 21.54 -48.76 17.14
N GLN A 303 20.50 -48.54 17.93
CA GLN A 303 19.65 -49.61 18.49
C GLN A 303 18.95 -50.42 17.39
N VAL A 304 18.37 -49.74 16.39
CA VAL A 304 17.73 -50.39 15.24
C VAL A 304 18.73 -51.23 14.45
N ASN A 305 19.94 -50.72 14.21
CA ASN A 305 20.98 -51.46 13.51
C ASN A 305 21.42 -52.70 14.30
N ALA A 306 21.60 -52.56 15.61
CA ALA A 306 21.94 -53.69 16.49
C ALA A 306 20.83 -54.76 16.50
N GLU A 307 19.57 -54.35 16.59
CA GLU A 307 18.43 -55.26 16.57
C GLU A 307 18.29 -55.96 15.22
N LYS A 308 18.48 -55.23 14.12
CA LYS A 308 18.53 -55.81 12.77
C LYS A 308 19.60 -56.90 12.67
N SER A 309 20.81 -56.64 13.15
CA SER A 309 21.89 -57.64 13.16
C SER A 309 21.54 -58.85 14.05
N ARG A 310 20.95 -58.62 15.22
CA ARG A 310 20.51 -59.69 16.13
C ARG A 310 19.42 -60.56 15.51
N ALA A 311 18.41 -59.95 14.90
CA ALA A 311 17.31 -60.63 14.23
C ALA A 311 17.82 -61.47 13.04
N THR A 312 18.63 -60.88 12.15
CA THR A 312 19.20 -61.61 11.01
C THR A 312 20.06 -62.80 11.45
N ALA A 313 20.84 -62.67 12.53
CA ALA A 313 21.63 -63.78 13.06
C ALA A 313 20.74 -64.90 13.64
N ALA A 314 19.67 -64.53 14.37
CA ALA A 314 18.72 -65.48 14.92
C ALA A 314 17.94 -66.22 13.81
N GLU A 315 17.47 -65.51 12.79
CA GLU A 315 16.80 -66.07 11.61
C GLU A 315 17.73 -67.02 10.85
N GLY A 316 19.01 -66.65 10.67
CA GLY A 316 20.01 -67.53 10.07
C GLY A 316 20.20 -68.85 10.85
N ASN A 317 20.25 -68.78 12.18
CA ASN A 317 20.36 -69.97 13.04
C ASN A 317 19.09 -70.83 13.01
N LEU A 318 17.90 -70.22 13.01
CA LEU A 318 16.63 -70.93 12.88
C LEU A 318 16.54 -71.65 11.53
N ASN A 319 16.87 -70.98 10.43
CA ASN A 319 16.91 -71.57 9.10
C ASN A 319 17.87 -72.76 9.03
N LYS A 320 19.06 -72.65 9.64
CA LYS A 320 20.00 -73.76 9.73
C LYS A 320 19.41 -74.93 10.53
N THR A 321 18.82 -74.66 11.69
CA THR A 321 18.21 -75.70 12.55
C THR A 321 17.08 -76.43 11.82
N ILE A 322 16.19 -75.69 11.15
CA ILE A 322 15.10 -76.25 10.35
C ILE A 322 15.64 -77.11 9.20
N THR A 323 16.68 -76.62 8.52
CA THR A 323 17.32 -77.36 7.40
C THR A 323 17.96 -78.66 7.90
N ASP A 324 18.69 -78.60 9.01
CA ASP A 324 19.32 -79.78 9.63
C ASP A 324 18.27 -80.80 10.09
N GLU A 325 17.19 -80.34 10.72
CA GLU A 325 16.07 -81.20 11.15
C GLU A 325 15.33 -81.82 9.97
N SER A 326 15.07 -81.05 8.90
CA SER A 326 14.48 -81.57 7.67
C SER A 326 15.34 -82.68 7.06
N ASN A 327 16.66 -82.51 7.03
CA ASN A 327 17.59 -83.52 6.53
C ASN A 327 17.63 -84.76 7.43
N ARG A 328 17.64 -84.56 8.76
CA ARG A 328 17.58 -85.66 9.74
C ARG A 328 16.30 -86.47 9.60
N ALA A 329 15.15 -85.80 9.47
CA ALA A 329 13.84 -86.43 9.27
C ALA A 329 13.81 -87.25 7.98
N LYS A 330 14.22 -86.66 6.84
CA LYS A 330 14.33 -87.37 5.55
C LYS A 330 15.23 -88.61 5.63
N GLY A 331 16.36 -88.51 6.33
CA GLY A 331 17.27 -89.64 6.53
C GLY A 331 16.63 -90.77 7.35
N ALA A 332 15.92 -90.42 8.43
CA ALA A 332 15.20 -91.38 9.25
C ALA A 332 14.04 -92.05 8.49
N GLU A 333 13.26 -91.27 7.73
CA GLU A 333 12.17 -91.74 6.88
C GLU A 333 12.68 -92.71 5.80
N SER A 334 13.79 -92.37 5.13
CA SER A 334 14.43 -93.25 4.16
C SER A 334 14.91 -94.57 4.79
N SER A 335 15.49 -94.51 6.00
CA SER A 335 15.89 -95.71 6.74
C SER A 335 14.69 -96.58 7.14
N LEU A 336 13.60 -95.96 7.62
CA LEU A 336 12.37 -96.66 7.95
C LEU A 336 11.74 -97.30 6.71
N SER A 337 11.68 -96.58 5.59
CA SER A 337 11.21 -97.12 4.31
C SER A 337 12.01 -98.36 3.92
N GLY A 338 13.35 -98.30 3.95
CA GLY A 338 14.18 -99.45 3.62
C GLY A 338 14.00 -100.65 4.57
N LYS A 339 13.75 -100.39 5.86
CA LYS A 339 13.40 -101.46 6.83
C LYS A 339 12.04 -102.08 6.54
N VAL A 340 11.03 -101.27 6.20
CA VAL A 340 9.69 -101.73 5.83
C VAL A 340 9.75 -102.55 4.54
N ASP A 341 10.50 -102.10 3.54
CA ASP A 341 10.71 -102.86 2.29
C ASP A 341 11.38 -104.20 2.55
N SER A 342 12.43 -104.22 3.39
CA SER A 342 13.12 -105.45 3.78
C SER A 342 12.23 -106.42 4.55
N GLU A 343 11.41 -105.91 5.48
CA GLU A 343 10.47 -106.72 6.24
C GLU A 343 9.36 -107.26 5.34
N THR A 344 8.86 -106.44 4.41
CA THR A 344 7.89 -106.85 3.39
C THR A 344 8.45 -107.99 2.54
N ALA A 345 9.70 -107.87 2.08
CA ALA A 345 10.38 -108.93 1.33
C ALA A 345 10.57 -110.20 2.16
N ARG A 346 11.00 -110.06 3.43
CA ARG A 346 11.18 -111.18 4.37
C ARG A 346 9.86 -111.91 4.63
N ALA A 347 8.79 -111.17 4.92
CA ALA A 347 7.46 -111.70 5.16
C ALA A 347 6.93 -112.43 3.91
N THR A 348 6.99 -111.78 2.74
CA THR A 348 6.58 -112.39 1.46
C THR A 348 7.31 -113.70 1.19
N LYS A 349 8.64 -113.75 1.44
CA LYS A 349 9.42 -114.98 1.27
C LYS A 349 8.97 -116.07 2.25
N ALA A 350 8.78 -115.73 3.53
CA ALA A 350 8.33 -116.69 4.53
C ALA A 350 6.94 -117.24 4.22
N GLU A 351 6.02 -116.39 3.74
CA GLU A 351 4.68 -116.78 3.29
C GLU A 351 4.73 -117.70 2.08
N ASN A 352 5.57 -117.41 1.08
CA ASN A 352 5.79 -118.29 -0.06
C ASN A 352 6.40 -119.64 0.34
N ASP A 353 7.38 -119.64 1.25
CA ASP A 353 7.99 -120.87 1.79
C ASP A 353 6.93 -121.70 2.54
N LEU A 354 6.07 -121.05 3.33
CA LEU A 354 4.97 -121.71 4.03
C LEU A 354 3.93 -122.27 3.05
N ALA A 355 3.55 -121.50 2.03
CA ALA A 355 2.65 -121.95 0.97
C ALA A 355 3.23 -123.19 0.26
N GLY A 356 4.51 -123.16 -0.10
CA GLY A 356 5.20 -124.31 -0.71
C GLY A 356 5.25 -125.55 0.19
N LYS A 357 5.48 -125.36 1.50
CA LYS A 357 5.41 -126.46 2.49
C LYS A 357 4.01 -127.02 2.62
N ILE A 358 2.99 -126.17 2.67
CA ILE A 358 1.57 -126.58 2.71
C ILE A 358 1.23 -127.38 1.45
N THR A 359 1.59 -126.89 0.27
CA THR A 359 1.38 -127.62 -1.00
C THR A 359 2.11 -128.96 -1.01
N SER A 360 3.35 -129.01 -0.51
CA SER A 360 4.11 -130.27 -0.41
C SER A 360 3.46 -131.26 0.55
N GLU A 361 2.97 -130.79 1.69
CA GLU A 361 2.25 -131.62 2.66
C GLU A 361 0.91 -132.11 2.12
N GLN A 362 0.16 -131.25 1.41
CA GLN A 362 -1.04 -131.64 0.67
C GLN A 362 -0.72 -132.75 -0.35
N ASN A 363 0.33 -132.58 -1.15
CA ASN A 363 0.74 -133.60 -2.12
C ASN A 363 1.18 -134.90 -1.44
N ARG A 364 1.91 -134.82 -0.32
CA ARG A 364 2.31 -136.00 0.48
C ARG A 364 1.09 -136.71 1.06
N ALA A 365 0.12 -135.97 1.59
CA ALA A 365 -1.13 -136.50 2.12
C ALA A 365 -1.93 -137.19 1.02
N ILE A 366 -2.16 -136.54 -0.12
CA ILE A 366 -2.83 -137.11 -1.30
C ILE A 366 -2.12 -138.37 -1.77
N ALA A 367 -0.79 -138.36 -1.90
CA ALA A 367 -0.03 -139.54 -2.31
C ALA A 367 -0.20 -140.69 -1.30
N LYS A 368 -0.24 -140.39 0.00
CA LYS A 368 -0.45 -141.40 1.03
C LYS A 368 -1.88 -141.92 1.05
N GLU A 369 -2.85 -141.06 0.82
CA GLU A 369 -4.26 -141.39 0.64
C GLU A 369 -4.46 -142.28 -0.59
N ASN A 370 -3.80 -141.99 -1.71
CA ASN A 370 -3.81 -142.84 -2.90
C ASN A 370 -3.12 -144.20 -2.67
N ASP A 371 -2.01 -144.25 -1.92
CA ASP A 371 -1.37 -145.52 -1.49
C ASP A 371 -2.32 -146.33 -0.60
N LEU A 372 -3.01 -145.68 0.33
CA LEU A 372 -4.03 -146.32 1.18
C LEU A 372 -5.21 -146.81 0.34
N ASP A 373 -5.74 -146.00 -0.58
CA ASP A 373 -6.81 -146.40 -1.49
C ASP A 373 -6.37 -147.58 -2.36
N GLY A 374 -5.17 -147.54 -2.94
CA GLY A 374 -4.60 -148.66 -3.70
C GLY A 374 -4.46 -149.94 -2.87
N LYS A 375 -4.06 -149.84 -1.60
CA LYS A 375 -4.05 -150.97 -0.66
C LYS A 375 -5.45 -151.46 -0.35
N ILE A 376 -6.43 -150.58 -0.15
CA ILE A 376 -7.84 -150.94 0.04
C ILE A 376 -8.38 -151.66 -1.19
N GLN A 377 -8.11 -151.15 -2.41
CA GLN A 377 -8.51 -151.81 -3.66
C GLN A 377 -7.81 -153.15 -3.85
N SER A 378 -6.54 -153.29 -3.45
CA SER A 378 -5.81 -154.56 -3.51
C SER A 378 -6.35 -155.58 -2.50
N VAL A 379 -6.68 -155.14 -1.27
CA VAL A 379 -7.39 -155.96 -0.29
C VAL A 379 -8.76 -156.35 -0.81
N LYS A 380 -9.51 -155.40 -1.41
CA LYS A 380 -10.81 -155.66 -2.05
C LYS A 380 -10.68 -156.66 -3.20
N GLY A 381 -9.68 -156.53 -4.07
CA GLY A 381 -9.41 -157.48 -5.16
C GLY A 381 -8.96 -158.85 -4.66
N SER A 382 -8.19 -158.90 -3.57
CA SER A 382 -7.83 -160.16 -2.90
C SER A 382 -9.06 -160.80 -2.23
N LEU A 383 -9.98 -159.98 -1.71
CA LEU A 383 -11.27 -160.41 -1.17
C LEU A 383 -12.20 -160.91 -2.29
N ASP A 384 -12.20 -160.26 -3.46
CA ASP A 384 -13.01 -160.66 -4.64
C ASP A 384 -12.51 -161.97 -5.28
N TRP A 385 -11.22 -162.30 -5.17
CA TRP A 385 -10.64 -163.56 -5.68
C TRP A 385 -10.73 -164.73 -4.69
N MET A 386 -10.97 -164.45 -3.41
CA MET A 386 -11.45 -165.44 -2.45
C MET A 386 -12.96 -165.52 -2.61
N LYS A 387 -13.48 -166.43 -3.45
CA LYS A 387 -14.93 -166.66 -3.62
C LYS A 387 -15.60 -167.11 -2.31
N PHE A 388 -15.77 -166.20 -1.35
CA PHE A 388 -16.74 -166.29 -0.27
C PHE A 388 -18.07 -165.72 -0.79
N GLY A 389 -19.14 -166.42 -0.44
CA GLY A 389 -20.46 -166.34 -1.06
C GLY A 389 -21.09 -164.97 -1.28
N GLY A 390 -21.86 -164.88 -2.37
CA GLY A 390 -22.63 -163.72 -2.76
C GLY A 390 -23.83 -163.39 -1.86
N TRP A 391 -24.34 -162.18 -2.06
CA TRP A 391 -25.53 -161.58 -1.46
C TRP A 391 -26.72 -162.54 -1.35
N ASN A 392 -27.58 -162.28 -0.37
CA ASN A 392 -28.84 -162.99 -0.23
C ASN A 392 -29.67 -162.89 -1.51
N MET A 393 -29.95 -164.03 -2.15
CA MET A 393 -30.74 -164.13 -3.37
C MET A 393 -32.26 -164.15 -3.11
N LEU A 394 -32.68 -164.09 -1.83
CA LEU A 394 -34.08 -164.04 -1.43
C LEU A 394 -34.53 -162.59 -1.18
N ASN A 395 -35.76 -162.28 -1.57
CA ASN A 395 -36.36 -160.95 -1.37
C ASN A 395 -37.31 -160.94 -0.16
N GLY A 396 -37.51 -159.76 0.47
CA GLY A 396 -38.37 -159.64 1.65
C GLY A 396 -37.79 -160.36 2.87
N THR A 397 -36.47 -160.49 2.92
CA THR A 397 -35.78 -161.07 4.06
C THR A 397 -35.53 -159.98 5.09
N SER A 398 -35.50 -160.38 6.36
CA SER A 398 -35.31 -159.45 7.47
C SER A 398 -34.52 -160.14 8.57
N ASP A 399 -33.77 -159.37 9.35
CA ASP A 399 -33.24 -159.82 10.64
C ASP A 399 -34.30 -159.87 11.74
N GLN A 400 -35.50 -159.34 11.47
CA GLN A 400 -36.66 -159.42 12.34
C GLN A 400 -37.34 -160.79 12.23
N LEU A 401 -37.87 -161.28 13.35
CA LEU A 401 -38.63 -162.53 13.44
C LEU A 401 -39.99 -162.41 12.75
N ARG A 402 -40.28 -163.32 11.81
CA ARG A 402 -41.59 -163.50 11.16
C ARG A 402 -42.17 -164.88 11.45
N SER A 403 -43.48 -164.98 11.63
CA SER A 403 -44.20 -166.24 11.87
C SER A 403 -44.76 -166.84 10.59
N LEU A 404 -44.58 -168.15 10.38
CA LEU A 404 -45.27 -168.95 9.36
C LEU A 404 -46.09 -170.05 10.06
N SER A 405 -47.31 -170.30 9.60
CA SER A 405 -48.22 -171.30 10.18
C SER A 405 -48.87 -172.16 9.11
N GLY A 406 -48.98 -173.47 9.33
CA GLY A 406 -49.61 -174.43 8.41
C GLY A 406 -50.45 -175.47 9.15
N SER A 407 -51.59 -175.86 8.58
CA SER A 407 -52.50 -176.86 9.14
C SER A 407 -52.30 -178.22 8.44
N THR A 408 -52.07 -179.29 9.20
CA THR A 408 -51.74 -180.67 8.76
C THR A 408 -50.28 -180.88 8.28
N TRP A 409 -50.02 -181.69 7.24
CA TRP A 409 -48.67 -181.92 6.72
C TRP A 409 -48.08 -180.59 6.25
N MET A 410 -47.14 -180.00 7.01
CA MET A 410 -46.64 -178.68 6.65
C MET A 410 -45.67 -178.79 5.48
N TRP A 411 -45.89 -177.93 4.48
CA TRP A 411 -44.92 -177.56 3.46
C TRP A 411 -44.99 -176.04 3.23
N LEU A 412 -44.45 -175.27 4.18
CA LEU A 412 -44.54 -173.82 4.15
C LEU A 412 -43.39 -173.23 3.34
N HIS A 413 -43.72 -172.47 2.30
CA HIS A 413 -42.72 -171.68 1.59
C HIS A 413 -42.31 -170.50 2.44
N THR A 414 -41.01 -170.31 2.57
CA THR A 414 -40.44 -169.29 3.46
C THR A 414 -40.43 -167.91 2.82
N TRP A 415 -40.51 -167.85 1.50
CA TRP A 415 -40.61 -166.63 0.72
C TRP A 415 -42.06 -166.26 0.41
N THR A 416 -42.44 -165.02 0.69
CA THR A 416 -43.80 -164.50 0.60
C THR A 416 -44.16 -164.15 -0.85
N ASN A 417 -44.59 -165.16 -1.62
CA ASN A 417 -45.58 -165.02 -2.70
C ASN A 417 -46.12 -166.42 -3.09
N ASN A 418 -47.11 -166.84 -2.28
CA ASN A 418 -48.29 -167.66 -2.60
C ASN A 418 -48.09 -168.86 -3.55
N ASP A 419 -48.15 -170.09 -3.02
CA ASP A 419 -48.36 -171.48 -3.52
C ASP A 419 -48.35 -171.85 -5.04
N ASN A 420 -48.24 -170.92 -5.96
CA ASN A 420 -48.07 -171.15 -7.38
C ASN A 420 -46.61 -171.56 -7.69
N ASN A 421 -46.44 -172.49 -8.62
CA ASN A 421 -45.14 -173.07 -8.98
C ASN A 421 -44.21 -172.05 -9.72
N THR A 422 -44.47 -170.74 -9.63
CA THR A 422 -43.83 -169.66 -10.41
C THR A 422 -42.87 -168.77 -9.61
N SER A 423 -42.92 -168.79 -8.27
CA SER A 423 -42.02 -167.99 -7.41
C SER A 423 -40.77 -168.78 -6.98
N LYS A 424 -39.83 -169.02 -7.91
CA LYS A 424 -38.57 -169.72 -7.63
C LYS A 424 -37.37 -168.80 -7.87
N VAL A 425 -36.31 -168.98 -7.10
CA VAL A 425 -35.05 -168.29 -7.37
C VAL A 425 -34.36 -168.98 -8.53
N SER A 426 -34.22 -168.27 -9.65
CA SER A 426 -33.41 -168.74 -10.77
C SER A 426 -31.94 -168.78 -10.35
N LEU A 427 -31.28 -169.90 -10.59
CA LEU A 427 -29.84 -170.04 -10.44
C LEU A 427 -29.12 -170.02 -11.80
N SER A 428 -29.78 -169.55 -12.86
CA SER A 428 -29.27 -169.50 -14.24
C SER A 428 -27.93 -168.77 -14.40
N ASN A 429 -27.55 -167.92 -13.43
CA ASN A 429 -26.30 -167.18 -13.44
C ASN A 429 -25.16 -167.93 -12.72
N LEU A 430 -25.41 -169.15 -12.23
CA LEU A 430 -24.43 -170.01 -11.57
C LEU A 430 -24.07 -171.21 -12.45
N GLN A 431 -22.86 -171.73 -12.29
CA GLN A 431 -22.31 -172.81 -13.10
C GLN A 431 -22.37 -174.16 -12.38
N VAL A 432 -22.41 -175.26 -13.13
CA VAL A 432 -22.26 -176.63 -12.60
C VAL A 432 -20.99 -176.69 -11.77
N GLY A 433 -21.09 -177.25 -10.57
CA GLY A 433 -20.00 -177.30 -9.61
C GLY A 433 -19.96 -176.13 -8.63
N ASP A 434 -20.70 -175.04 -8.86
CA ASP A 434 -20.86 -173.99 -7.85
C ASP A 434 -21.66 -174.53 -6.66
N TRP A 435 -21.31 -174.10 -5.46
CA TRP A 435 -22.08 -174.38 -4.25
C TRP A 435 -23.13 -173.30 -4.04
N ILE A 436 -24.28 -173.67 -3.49
CA ILE A 436 -25.23 -172.75 -2.87
C ILE A 436 -25.46 -173.20 -1.43
N THR A 437 -25.66 -172.24 -0.54
CA THR A 437 -26.00 -172.47 0.87
C THR A 437 -27.28 -171.74 1.19
N TYR A 438 -28.31 -172.50 1.52
CA TYR A 438 -29.50 -171.96 2.16
C TYR A 438 -29.29 -171.98 3.66
N SER A 439 -29.56 -170.85 4.32
CA SER A 439 -29.49 -170.74 5.75
C SER A 439 -30.65 -169.94 6.29
N VAL A 440 -31.25 -170.40 7.38
CA VAL A 440 -32.35 -169.71 8.03
C VAL A 440 -32.29 -170.02 9.52
N TRP A 441 -32.55 -169.01 10.34
CA TRP A 441 -32.73 -169.24 11.76
C TRP A 441 -34.20 -169.55 12.00
N VAL A 442 -34.48 -170.74 12.51
CA VAL A 442 -35.82 -171.28 12.69
C VAL A 442 -36.07 -171.54 14.16
N ALA A 443 -37.09 -170.91 14.72
CA ALA A 443 -37.72 -171.32 15.96
C ALA A 443 -38.89 -172.25 15.61
N ASN A 444 -38.68 -173.56 15.83
CA ASN A 444 -39.74 -174.55 15.68
C ASN A 444 -40.59 -174.57 16.94
N ASP A 445 -41.60 -173.70 16.99
CA ASP A 445 -42.55 -173.63 18.09
C ASP A 445 -43.61 -174.76 18.01
N SER A 446 -43.52 -175.67 17.04
CA SER A 446 -44.46 -176.77 16.87
C SER A 446 -44.08 -178.03 17.65
N ASP A 447 -45.04 -178.94 17.81
CA ASP A 447 -44.88 -180.24 18.49
C ASP A 447 -44.34 -181.35 17.56
N VAL A 448 -43.99 -180.99 16.32
CA VAL A 448 -43.44 -181.90 15.31
C VAL A 448 -42.08 -181.43 14.86
N ASP A 449 -41.23 -182.38 14.49
CA ASP A 449 -39.94 -182.11 13.90
C ASP A 449 -40.10 -181.43 12.53
N VAL A 450 -39.47 -180.26 12.37
CA VAL A 450 -39.44 -179.56 11.08
C VAL A 450 -38.05 -179.63 10.48
N VAL A 451 -37.99 -179.68 9.17
CA VAL A 451 -36.75 -179.63 8.41
C VAL A 451 -36.88 -178.58 7.32
N PRO A 452 -35.99 -177.57 7.32
CA PRO A 452 -35.90 -176.66 6.21
C PRO A 452 -35.37 -177.39 4.98
N GLU A 453 -36.09 -177.27 3.89
CA GLU A 453 -35.83 -177.95 2.64
C GLU A 453 -35.63 -176.90 1.57
N VAL A 454 -34.58 -177.09 0.77
CA VAL A 454 -34.46 -176.41 -0.51
C VAL A 454 -34.96 -177.38 -1.56
N ALA A 455 -36.15 -177.11 -2.09
CA ALA A 455 -36.67 -177.85 -3.21
C ALA A 455 -35.93 -177.42 -4.48
N VAL A 456 -35.35 -178.37 -5.20
CA VAL A 456 -34.64 -178.14 -6.45
C VAL A 456 -35.53 -178.57 -7.61
N PHE A 457 -35.64 -177.70 -8.60
CA PHE A 457 -36.43 -177.91 -9.80
C PHE A 457 -35.51 -177.84 -11.02
N ASN A 458 -35.76 -178.73 -12.00
CA ASN A 458 -35.13 -178.62 -13.31
C ASN A 458 -35.76 -177.45 -14.11
N LYS A 459 -35.19 -177.16 -15.28
CA LYS A 459 -35.68 -176.10 -16.19
C LYS A 459 -37.15 -176.24 -16.58
N ASP A 460 -37.66 -177.48 -16.64
CA ASP A 460 -39.07 -177.79 -16.95
C ASP A 460 -39.98 -177.69 -15.71
N LEU A 461 -39.44 -177.17 -14.60
CA LEU A 461 -40.12 -176.92 -13.32
C LEU A 461 -40.74 -178.15 -12.67
N THR A 462 -40.29 -179.35 -13.04
CA THR A 462 -40.68 -180.61 -12.41
C THR A 462 -39.77 -180.93 -11.22
N VAL A 463 -40.36 -181.46 -10.15
CA VAL A 463 -39.65 -181.73 -8.88
C VAL A 463 -38.67 -182.87 -9.11
N TRP A 464 -37.37 -182.57 -9.02
CA TRP A 464 -36.31 -183.55 -9.25
C TRP A 464 -35.81 -184.19 -7.94
N GLN A 465 -35.74 -183.41 -6.85
CA GLN A 465 -35.60 -183.90 -5.47
C GLN A 465 -35.69 -182.76 -4.44
N GLY A 466 -36.25 -183.03 -3.25
CA GLY A 466 -36.20 -182.12 -2.10
C GLY A 466 -34.96 -182.38 -1.25
N LEU A 467 -34.07 -181.40 -1.12
CA LEU A 467 -32.85 -181.54 -0.34
C LEU A 467 -33.07 -181.00 1.07
N ARG A 468 -33.32 -181.92 2.00
CA ARG A 468 -33.68 -181.62 3.38
C ARG A 468 -32.44 -181.26 4.21
N GLY A 469 -32.50 -180.15 4.92
CA GLY A 469 -31.47 -179.73 5.89
C GLY A 469 -31.45 -180.60 7.14
N ASN A 470 -30.81 -180.10 8.19
CA ASN A 470 -30.87 -180.69 9.52
C ASN A 470 -32.28 -180.54 10.11
N ILE A 471 -32.73 -181.58 10.82
CA ILE A 471 -34.00 -181.57 11.54
C ILE A 471 -33.89 -180.63 12.74
N ILE A 472 -34.80 -179.66 12.82
CA ILE A 472 -35.04 -178.87 14.02
C ILE A 472 -36.16 -179.54 14.79
N LYS A 473 -35.80 -180.15 15.92
CA LYS A 473 -36.75 -180.91 16.74
C LYS A 473 -37.91 -180.05 17.23
N ALA A 474 -39.04 -180.69 17.51
CA ALA A 474 -40.18 -180.05 18.14
C ALA A 474 -39.76 -179.17 19.35
N ARG A 475 -40.30 -177.95 19.43
CA ARG A 475 -40.03 -176.93 20.46
C ARG A 475 -38.58 -176.47 20.61
N GLN A 476 -37.73 -176.71 19.60
CA GLN A 476 -36.36 -176.20 19.59
C GLN A 476 -36.18 -175.09 18.57
N SER A 477 -35.20 -174.23 18.80
CA SER A 477 -34.78 -173.22 17.82
C SER A 477 -33.34 -173.47 17.41
N GLY A 478 -33.04 -173.27 16.14
CA GLY A 478 -31.71 -173.48 15.62
C GLY A 478 -31.52 -172.91 14.24
N TRP A 479 -30.26 -172.83 13.85
CA TRP A 479 -29.93 -172.62 12.45
C TRP A 479 -30.19 -173.91 11.68
N ALA A 480 -30.93 -173.77 10.60
CA ALA A 480 -30.90 -174.75 9.54
C ALA A 480 -30.02 -174.23 8.43
N VAL A 481 -29.04 -175.05 8.05
CA VAL A 481 -28.12 -174.73 6.97
C VAL A 481 -28.06 -175.93 6.04
N ARG A 482 -28.25 -175.68 4.75
CA ARG A 482 -28.09 -176.69 3.71
C ARG A 482 -27.25 -176.14 2.58
N SER A 483 -26.09 -176.74 2.39
CA SER A 483 -25.27 -176.50 1.20
C SER A 483 -25.52 -177.61 0.18
N VAL A 484 -25.63 -177.25 -1.09
CA VAL A 484 -25.71 -178.17 -2.22
C VAL A 484 -24.85 -177.65 -3.36
N GLN A 485 -24.15 -178.56 -4.03
CA GLN A 485 -23.42 -178.27 -5.25
C GLN A 485 -24.35 -178.41 -6.46
N LEU A 486 -24.33 -177.44 -7.37
CA LEU A 486 -25.18 -177.43 -8.55
C LEU A 486 -24.75 -178.53 -9.53
N GLY A 487 -25.68 -179.41 -9.87
CA GLY A 487 -25.47 -180.49 -10.85
C GLY A 487 -25.80 -180.09 -12.30
N SER A 488 -26.46 -178.95 -12.52
CA SER A 488 -26.76 -178.37 -13.83
C SER A 488 -26.87 -176.85 -13.74
N ASN A 489 -26.62 -176.14 -14.85
CA ASN A 489 -26.66 -174.68 -14.95
C ASN A 489 -28.09 -174.11 -14.87
N ASP A 490 -29.11 -174.95 -15.07
CA ASP A 490 -30.50 -174.51 -15.20
C ASP A 490 -31.35 -174.94 -13.99
N TRP A 491 -30.85 -174.73 -12.77
CA TRP A 491 -31.58 -175.04 -11.55
C TRP A 491 -32.41 -173.85 -11.07
N TYR A 492 -33.61 -174.16 -10.60
CA TYR A 492 -34.41 -173.25 -9.80
C TYR A 492 -34.52 -173.81 -8.41
N VAL A 493 -34.45 -172.95 -7.40
CA VAL A 493 -34.61 -173.37 -6.03
C VAL A 493 -35.74 -172.63 -5.33
N ARG A 494 -36.39 -173.33 -4.43
CA ARG A 494 -37.40 -172.76 -3.55
C ARG A 494 -37.16 -173.23 -2.13
N PRO A 495 -36.83 -172.32 -1.21
CA PRO A 495 -36.73 -172.67 0.19
C PRO A 495 -38.13 -172.88 0.79
N SER A 496 -38.21 -173.85 1.68
CA SER A 496 -39.43 -174.23 2.38
C SER A 496 -39.10 -174.86 3.73
N ILE A 497 -40.09 -175.01 4.59
CA ILE A 497 -40.00 -175.76 5.83
C ILE A 497 -41.07 -176.85 5.82
N ILE A 498 -40.65 -178.09 6.00
CA ILE A 498 -41.52 -179.27 6.01
C ILE A 498 -41.46 -180.04 7.33
N THR A 499 -42.48 -180.83 7.63
CA THR A 499 -42.49 -181.77 8.77
C THR A 499 -42.03 -183.16 8.38
N THR A 500 -41.30 -183.88 9.24
CA THR A 500 -40.73 -185.20 8.90
C THR A 500 -41.70 -186.39 9.05
N ASN A 501 -42.68 -186.34 9.97
CA ASN A 501 -43.54 -187.49 10.34
C ASN A 501 -45.04 -187.17 10.46
N GLY A 502 -45.55 -186.20 9.69
CA GLY A 502 -46.97 -185.84 9.48
C GLY A 502 -47.99 -186.26 10.57
N GLN A 503 -48.34 -185.34 11.48
CA GLN A 503 -49.40 -185.52 12.49
C GLN A 503 -50.53 -184.48 12.28
N PRO A 504 -51.81 -184.80 12.51
CA PRO A 504 -52.91 -183.82 12.44
C PRO A 504 -52.75 -182.70 13.49
N GLY A 505 -52.79 -181.42 13.09
CA GLY A 505 -52.67 -180.26 13.99
C GLY A 505 -52.23 -178.97 13.28
N THR A 506 -52.37 -177.82 13.95
CA THR A 506 -51.84 -176.52 13.47
C THR A 506 -50.45 -176.30 14.05
N HIS A 507 -49.48 -176.04 13.19
CA HIS A 507 -48.08 -175.96 13.54
C HIS A 507 -47.52 -174.58 13.16
N VAL A 508 -46.83 -173.91 14.08
CA VAL A 508 -46.25 -172.57 13.87
C VAL A 508 -44.74 -172.65 13.93
N VAL A 509 -44.09 -171.98 12.98
CA VAL A 509 -42.64 -171.86 12.90
C VAL A 509 -42.30 -170.38 12.70
N ARG A 510 -41.43 -169.83 13.54
CA ARG A 510 -40.91 -168.47 13.36
C ARG A 510 -39.53 -168.49 12.76
N MET A 511 -39.24 -167.54 11.89
CA MET A 511 -37.94 -167.43 11.24
C MET A 511 -37.47 -166.00 11.12
N LYS A 512 -36.16 -165.85 11.03
CA LYS A 512 -35.48 -164.62 10.65
C LYS A 512 -34.21 -164.98 9.92
N LYS A 513 -33.58 -163.96 9.36
CA LYS A 513 -32.25 -164.08 8.78
C LYS A 513 -32.17 -165.18 7.70
N GLU A 514 -33.27 -165.32 6.95
CA GLU A 514 -33.32 -166.28 5.86
C GLU A 514 -32.42 -165.80 4.72
N MET A 515 -31.56 -166.67 4.23
CA MET A 515 -30.69 -166.40 3.11
C MET A 515 -30.54 -167.60 2.19
N LEU A 516 -30.44 -167.32 0.89
CA LEU A 516 -29.87 -168.22 -0.09
C LEU A 516 -28.63 -167.54 -0.68
N THR A 517 -27.45 -168.08 -0.40
CA THR A 517 -26.16 -167.51 -0.83
C THR A 517 -25.41 -168.49 -1.72
N VAL A 518 -24.55 -167.98 -2.59
CA VAL A 518 -23.59 -168.80 -3.34
C VAL A 518 -22.47 -169.24 -2.38
N GLY A 519 -21.80 -170.36 -2.59
CA GLY A 519 -20.75 -170.91 -1.72
C GLY A 519 -21.23 -172.01 -0.77
N ASN A 520 -20.28 -172.68 -0.09
CA ASN A 520 -20.51 -173.83 0.78
C ASN A 520 -20.44 -173.50 2.29
N VAL A 521 -20.44 -172.20 2.65
CA VAL A 521 -20.37 -171.73 4.03
C VAL A 521 -21.56 -170.80 4.29
N LYS A 522 -22.16 -170.91 5.47
CA LYS A 522 -23.20 -169.99 5.96
C LYS A 522 -22.59 -168.59 6.15
N LEU A 523 -23.28 -167.55 5.67
CA LEU A 523 -22.91 -166.14 5.89
C LEU A 523 -23.78 -165.48 6.98
N ASP A 524 -23.31 -164.35 7.51
CA ASP A 524 -24.11 -163.47 8.36
C ASP A 524 -25.16 -162.73 7.54
N TRP A 525 -26.31 -162.45 8.16
CA TRP A 525 -27.45 -161.89 7.45
C TRP A 525 -27.23 -160.45 6.98
N GLY A 526 -27.58 -160.20 5.72
CA GLY A 526 -27.73 -158.87 5.14
C GLY A 526 -29.00 -158.79 4.26
N PRO A 527 -29.58 -157.59 4.10
CA PRO A 527 -30.75 -157.36 3.26
C PRO A 527 -30.40 -157.61 1.78
N SER A 528 -31.41 -157.87 0.94
CA SER A 528 -31.15 -158.05 -0.49
C SER A 528 -30.86 -156.69 -1.15
N ALA A 529 -30.23 -156.68 -2.32
CA ALA A 529 -29.90 -155.44 -3.02
C ALA A 529 -31.12 -154.51 -3.23
N LYS A 530 -32.31 -155.11 -3.39
CA LYS A 530 -33.55 -154.35 -3.59
C LYS A 530 -34.01 -153.60 -2.33
N ASP A 531 -33.65 -154.09 -1.14
CA ASP A 531 -33.99 -153.44 0.12
C ASP A 531 -33.09 -152.22 0.39
N ILE A 532 -31.86 -152.18 -0.16
CA ILE A 532 -30.88 -151.07 0.01
C ILE A 532 -31.26 -149.82 -0.79
N GLU A 533 -31.76 -149.98 -2.02
CA GLU A 533 -32.17 -148.84 -2.88
C GLU A 533 -33.18 -147.92 -2.18
N ASN A 534 -34.11 -148.49 -1.43
CA ASN A 534 -35.14 -147.71 -0.73
C ASN A 534 -34.54 -146.83 0.38
N MET A 535 -33.42 -147.23 1.00
CA MET A 535 -32.81 -146.49 2.12
C MET A 535 -32.03 -145.25 1.66
N VAL A 536 -31.46 -145.26 0.45
CA VAL A 536 -30.65 -144.15 -0.09
C VAL A 536 -31.53 -142.94 -0.44
N SER A 537 -32.73 -143.18 -0.96
CA SER A 537 -33.66 -142.12 -1.35
C SER A 537 -34.07 -141.21 -0.19
N ASP A 538 -34.07 -141.72 1.05
CA ASP A 538 -34.44 -140.92 2.23
C ASP A 538 -33.34 -139.94 2.65
N ALA A 539 -32.07 -140.24 2.40
CA ALA A 539 -30.93 -139.41 2.82
C ALA A 539 -30.80 -138.13 1.97
N GLU A 540 -31.05 -138.20 0.66
CA GLU A 540 -30.87 -137.09 -0.28
C GLU A 540 -31.80 -135.89 0.03
N ASN A 541 -33.00 -136.16 0.55
CA ASN A 541 -33.96 -135.12 0.91
C ASN A 541 -33.50 -134.24 2.07
N THR A 542 -32.62 -134.74 2.95
CA THR A 542 -32.15 -134.01 4.14
C THR A 542 -31.14 -132.92 3.76
N LEU A 543 -30.18 -133.24 2.87
CA LEU A 543 -29.08 -132.34 2.47
C LEU A 543 -29.57 -131.04 1.82
N ARG A 544 -30.67 -131.11 1.06
CA ARG A 544 -31.23 -129.96 0.32
C ARG A 544 -31.78 -128.86 1.24
N SER A 545 -32.17 -129.21 2.47
CA SER A 545 -32.72 -128.24 3.43
C SER A 545 -31.66 -127.30 4.01
N GLU A 546 -30.44 -127.78 4.24
CA GLU A 546 -29.37 -127.02 4.90
C GLU A 546 -28.78 -125.92 4.00
N THR A 547 -28.66 -126.18 2.70
CA THR A 547 -28.13 -125.21 1.71
C THR A 547 -28.92 -123.90 1.65
N THR A 548 -30.23 -123.95 1.92
CA THR A 548 -31.11 -122.76 1.86
C THR A 548 -30.90 -121.82 3.07
N ALA A 549 -30.47 -122.35 4.21
CA ALA A 549 -30.27 -121.55 5.42
C ALA A 549 -29.06 -120.61 5.33
N GLU A 550 -27.99 -121.03 4.66
CA GLU A 550 -26.73 -120.27 4.61
C GLU A 550 -26.82 -119.01 3.72
N ALA A 551 -27.59 -119.07 2.64
CA ALA A 551 -27.81 -117.93 1.74
C ALA A 551 -28.48 -116.72 2.43
N ASN A 552 -29.30 -116.95 3.45
CA ASN A 552 -29.97 -115.89 4.20
C ASN A 552 -29.03 -115.15 5.17
N ARG A 553 -27.99 -115.83 5.70
CA ARG A 553 -27.00 -115.19 6.59
C ARG A 553 -26.14 -114.17 5.86
N ALA A 554 -25.74 -114.47 4.62
CA ALA A 554 -24.92 -113.59 3.80
C ALA A 554 -25.57 -112.21 3.53
N LYS A 555 -26.90 -112.18 3.31
CA LYS A 555 -27.65 -110.92 3.11
C LYS A 555 -27.69 -110.02 4.35
N GLY A 556 -27.62 -110.59 5.55
CA GLY A 556 -27.58 -109.81 6.79
C GLY A 556 -26.31 -108.95 6.89
N VAL A 557 -25.16 -109.53 6.55
CA VAL A 557 -23.84 -108.87 6.60
C VAL A 557 -23.75 -107.70 5.62
N GLU A 558 -24.36 -107.83 4.43
CA GLU A 558 -24.37 -106.76 3.42
C GLU A 558 -25.09 -105.48 3.92
N ASN A 559 -26.19 -105.65 4.66
CA ASN A 559 -26.93 -104.53 5.24
C ASN A 559 -26.15 -103.80 6.34
N GLU A 560 -25.38 -104.52 7.17
CA GLU A 560 -24.54 -103.91 8.20
C GLU A 560 -23.43 -103.04 7.61
N LEU A 561 -22.78 -103.50 6.53
CA LEU A 561 -21.76 -102.74 5.81
C LEU A 561 -22.30 -101.44 5.21
N ARG A 562 -23.51 -101.44 4.66
CA ARG A 562 -24.17 -100.23 4.14
C ARG A 562 -24.45 -99.20 5.24
N ASN A 563 -24.91 -99.66 6.40
CA ASN A 563 -25.18 -98.77 7.54
C ASN A 563 -23.89 -98.12 8.07
N LEU A 564 -22.79 -98.87 8.13
CA LEU A 564 -21.48 -98.34 8.53
C LEU A 564 -20.96 -97.29 7.54
N ALA A 565 -21.15 -97.51 6.24
CA ALA A 565 -20.75 -96.57 5.20
C ALA A 565 -21.51 -95.23 5.28
N ASN A 566 -22.80 -95.25 5.61
CA ASN A 566 -23.59 -94.03 5.80
C ASN A 566 -23.15 -93.27 7.06
N SER A 567 -22.92 -93.97 8.18
CA SER A 567 -22.45 -93.34 9.42
C SER A 567 -21.09 -92.65 9.26
N ASN A 568 -20.17 -93.25 8.50
CA ASN A 568 -18.87 -92.62 8.22
C ASN A 568 -18.98 -91.36 7.36
N ARG A 569 -19.96 -91.29 6.46
CA ARG A 569 -20.23 -90.10 5.63
C ARG A 569 -20.73 -88.93 6.48
N ASP A 570 -21.64 -89.19 7.41
CA ASP A 570 -22.17 -88.16 8.31
C ASP A 570 -21.08 -87.61 9.23
N ARG A 571 -20.16 -88.47 9.69
CA ARG A 571 -18.98 -88.05 10.47
C ARG A 571 -18.00 -87.19 9.67
N LEU A 572 -17.86 -87.44 8.37
CA LEU A 572 -17.04 -86.62 7.48
C LEU A 572 -17.65 -85.22 7.30
N ASN A 573 -18.96 -85.15 7.06
CA ASN A 573 -19.68 -83.88 6.92
C ASN A 573 -19.64 -83.03 8.22
N ALA A 574 -19.71 -83.68 9.39
CA ALA A 574 -19.57 -83.00 10.67
C ALA A 574 -18.14 -82.45 10.89
N LYS A 575 -17.10 -83.19 10.45
CA LYS A 575 -15.71 -82.71 10.50
C LYS A 575 -15.46 -81.55 9.54
N ASP A 576 -16.01 -81.57 8.32
CA ASP A 576 -15.89 -80.45 7.38
C ASP A 576 -16.51 -79.17 7.95
N ASN A 577 -17.65 -79.25 8.62
CA ASN A 577 -18.27 -78.10 9.30
C ASN A 577 -17.45 -77.58 10.50
N GLN A 578 -16.75 -78.46 11.23
CA GLN A 578 -15.87 -78.07 12.34
C GLN A 578 -14.57 -77.40 11.84
N ILE A 579 -13.99 -77.88 10.73
CA ILE A 579 -12.81 -77.29 10.08
C ILE A 579 -13.11 -75.88 9.54
N VAL A 580 -14.34 -75.62 9.08
CA VAL A 580 -14.77 -74.29 8.63
C VAL A 580 -14.93 -73.30 9.80
N ILE A 581 -15.18 -73.77 11.02
CA ILE A 581 -15.29 -72.94 12.23
C ILE A 581 -13.90 -72.70 12.86
N GLU A 582 -13.06 -73.73 12.97
CA GLU A 582 -11.71 -73.62 13.54
C GLU A 582 -10.74 -72.80 12.65
N ASN A 583 -10.89 -72.85 11.32
CA ASN A 583 -10.11 -71.99 10.40
C ASN A 583 -10.59 -70.53 10.37
N LYS A 584 -11.80 -70.21 10.86
CA LYS A 584 -12.27 -68.83 10.95
C LYS A 584 -11.76 -68.10 12.21
N ASP A 585 -11.55 -68.81 13.32
CA ASP A 585 -11.12 -68.19 14.58
C ASP A 585 -9.59 -68.05 14.74
N GLU A 586 -8.78 -68.92 14.13
CA GLU A 586 -7.30 -68.81 14.16
C GLU A 586 -6.77 -67.88 13.03
N ALA A 587 -7.36 -67.90 11.83
CA ALA A 587 -6.90 -67.06 10.71
C ALA A 587 -7.24 -65.56 10.88
N ILE A 588 -8.22 -65.19 11.70
CA ILE A 588 -8.59 -63.78 11.94
C ILE A 588 -7.66 -63.10 12.97
N LYS A 589 -6.93 -63.86 13.80
CA LYS A 589 -5.94 -63.29 14.73
C LYS A 589 -4.58 -63.02 14.10
N ASP A 590 -4.17 -63.82 13.11
CA ASP A 590 -2.84 -63.69 12.49
C ASP A 590 -2.82 -62.80 11.22
N LEU A 591 -3.95 -62.52 10.57
CA LEU A 591 -3.97 -61.72 9.32
C LEU A 591 -4.09 -60.18 9.51
N ILE A 592 -4.07 -59.68 10.74
CA ILE A 592 -4.07 -58.22 11.03
C ILE A 592 -2.64 -57.64 11.07
N ALA A 593 -1.60 -58.48 10.99
CA ALA A 593 -0.22 -58.00 10.84
C ALA A 593 0.45 -58.70 9.66
N VAL A 594 0.88 -57.90 8.67
CA VAL A 594 1.86 -58.18 7.60
C VAL A 594 1.29 -58.28 6.17
N ASP A 595 1.52 -57.17 5.43
CA ASP A 595 1.85 -57.08 3.99
C ASP A 595 0.72 -57.47 3.00
N ASP A 596 -0.10 -56.54 2.51
CA ASP A 596 0.27 -55.56 1.46
C ASP A 596 1.42 -55.97 0.53
N LYS A 597 1.21 -56.99 -0.32
CA LYS A 597 1.90 -57.06 -1.63
C LYS A 597 1.16 -57.90 -2.67
N HIS A 598 0.56 -57.15 -3.59
CA HIS A 598 0.43 -57.42 -5.04
C HIS A 598 -0.78 -58.23 -5.56
N SER A 599 -1.72 -57.45 -6.09
CA SER A 599 -2.31 -57.58 -7.45
C SER A 599 -3.67 -58.29 -7.64
N LYS A 600 -4.67 -57.43 -7.94
CA LYS A 600 -5.75 -57.57 -8.95
C LYS A 600 -6.71 -58.78 -8.88
N LYS A 601 -7.94 -58.55 -8.40
CA LYS A 601 -9.19 -58.44 -9.20
C LYS A 601 -10.41 -58.51 -8.26
N GLY A 602 -11.33 -57.56 -8.43
CA GLY A 602 -12.53 -57.41 -7.62
C GLY A 602 -13.49 -58.60 -7.71
N VAL A 603 -13.94 -59.05 -6.55
CA VAL A 603 -15.11 -59.89 -6.35
C VAL A 603 -15.82 -59.34 -5.12
N ILE A 604 -17.07 -58.92 -5.29
CA ILE A 604 -17.94 -58.40 -4.21
C ILE A 604 -18.44 -59.62 -3.42
N HIS A 605 -18.17 -59.66 -2.12
CA HIS A 605 -18.70 -60.68 -1.20
C HIS A 605 -20.00 -60.17 -0.56
N SER A 606 -21.12 -60.81 -0.90
CA SER A 606 -22.36 -60.74 -0.12
C SER A 606 -22.18 -61.55 1.17
N LEU A 607 -22.35 -60.94 2.34
CA LEU A 607 -22.38 -61.64 3.63
C LEU A 607 -23.85 -61.85 4.02
N ASP A 608 -24.28 -63.11 4.05
CA ASP A 608 -25.58 -63.51 4.58
C ASP A 608 -25.69 -63.12 6.06
N GLY A 609 -26.73 -62.36 6.39
CA GLY A 609 -27.24 -62.16 7.74
C GLY A 609 -28.64 -61.57 7.63
N ASP A 610 -29.65 -62.41 7.91
CA ASP A 610 -31.02 -62.16 8.39
C ASP A 610 -31.79 -60.87 8.03
N ASP A 611 -33.10 -60.83 8.27
CA ASP A 611 -34.07 -59.80 7.81
C ASP A 611 -33.78 -58.34 8.31
N TYR A 612 -32.58 -58.06 8.83
CA TYR A 612 -32.10 -56.77 9.34
C TYR A 612 -30.64 -56.45 8.88
N GLY A 613 -30.23 -56.99 7.74
CA GLY A 613 -28.84 -57.27 7.32
C GLY A 613 -27.78 -56.16 7.34
N SER A 614 -26.51 -56.52 7.09
CA SER A 614 -25.38 -55.59 6.96
C SER A 614 -24.82 -55.62 5.54
N ALA A 615 -24.70 -54.46 4.87
CA ALA A 615 -24.19 -54.38 3.50
C ALA A 615 -22.96 -53.48 3.39
N VAL A 616 -21.85 -54.04 2.86
CA VAL A 616 -20.66 -53.31 2.41
C VAL A 616 -20.37 -53.66 0.96
N GLY A 617 -20.44 -52.67 0.07
CA GLY A 617 -20.09 -52.80 -1.34
C GLY A 617 -19.03 -51.78 -1.75
N ILE A 618 -17.98 -52.24 -2.43
CA ILE A 618 -16.93 -51.40 -3.03
C ILE A 618 -16.88 -51.71 -4.52
N ASP A 619 -17.15 -50.70 -5.36
CA ASP A 619 -16.92 -50.74 -6.81
C ASP A 619 -15.66 -49.95 -7.18
N ASN A 620 -15.07 -50.30 -8.32
CA ASN A 620 -13.79 -49.89 -8.90
C ASN A 620 -13.69 -48.40 -9.30
N GLY A 621 -14.56 -47.54 -8.76
CA GLY A 621 -14.62 -46.10 -8.99
C GLY A 621 -14.68 -45.25 -7.72
N GLY A 622 -14.36 -45.82 -6.56
CA GLY A 622 -14.11 -45.07 -5.33
C GLY A 622 -15.29 -44.91 -4.38
N LEU A 623 -16.50 -45.43 -4.68
CA LEU A 623 -17.68 -45.30 -3.81
C LEU A 623 -17.86 -46.54 -2.90
N THR A 624 -17.74 -46.35 -1.59
CA THR A 624 -17.97 -47.32 -0.51
C THR A 624 -19.29 -47.01 0.20
N VAL A 625 -20.18 -48.01 0.30
CA VAL A 625 -21.45 -47.91 1.05
C VAL A 625 -21.37 -48.78 2.31
N LEU A 626 -21.62 -48.22 3.50
CA LEU A 626 -21.67 -48.95 4.78
C LEU A 626 -23.03 -48.68 5.44
N GLY A 627 -23.89 -49.68 5.53
CA GLY A 627 -25.16 -49.54 6.25
C GLY A 627 -25.85 -50.88 6.52
N GLY A 628 -26.63 -50.93 7.59
CA GLY A 628 -27.40 -52.12 7.97
C GLY A 628 -28.88 -51.95 7.68
N GLY A 629 -29.41 -52.88 6.87
CA GLY A 629 -30.80 -53.31 6.72
C GLY A 629 -31.43 -53.07 5.33
N GLU A 630 -32.77 -53.11 5.22
CA GLU A 630 -33.51 -53.18 3.94
C GLU A 630 -33.20 -52.01 2.99
N GLY A 631 -32.88 -50.83 3.56
CA GLY A 631 -32.57 -49.63 2.79
C GLY A 631 -31.21 -49.65 2.10
N ALA A 632 -30.21 -50.20 2.78
CA ALA A 632 -28.85 -50.33 2.25
C ALA A 632 -28.78 -51.40 1.15
N LEU A 633 -29.52 -52.49 1.32
CA LEU A 633 -29.60 -53.60 0.37
C LEU A 633 -30.25 -53.19 -0.97
N ALA A 634 -31.27 -52.35 -0.95
CA ALA A 634 -31.94 -51.85 -2.15
C ALA A 634 -31.05 -50.95 -3.02
N ILE A 635 -30.24 -50.09 -2.41
CA ILE A 635 -29.28 -49.22 -3.11
C ILE A 635 -28.11 -50.04 -3.67
N LEU A 636 -27.61 -51.01 -2.90
CA LEU A 636 -26.57 -51.93 -3.37
C LEU A 636 -27.06 -52.73 -4.59
N ASN A 637 -28.29 -53.24 -4.55
CA ASN A 637 -28.90 -53.94 -5.69
C ASN A 637 -29.07 -53.04 -6.94
N ASN A 638 -29.41 -51.75 -6.78
CA ASN A 638 -29.51 -50.83 -7.91
C ASN A 638 -28.14 -50.49 -8.53
N ILE A 639 -27.09 -50.36 -7.71
CA ILE A 639 -25.70 -50.15 -8.17
C ILE A 639 -25.18 -51.38 -8.92
N VAL A 640 -25.35 -52.57 -8.34
CA VAL A 640 -24.94 -53.85 -8.96
C VAL A 640 -25.68 -54.06 -10.29
N ASN A 641 -26.94 -53.64 -10.39
CA ASN A 641 -27.75 -53.73 -11.61
C ASN A 641 -27.65 -52.51 -12.56
N LYS A 642 -26.78 -51.53 -12.28
CA LYS A 642 -26.54 -50.30 -13.08
C LYS A 642 -27.76 -49.40 -13.33
N TYR A 643 -28.71 -49.35 -12.41
CA TYR A 643 -29.82 -48.40 -12.49
C TYR A 643 -29.43 -47.00 -11.96
N ALA A 644 -29.97 -45.94 -12.56
CA ALA A 644 -29.67 -44.56 -12.17
C ALA A 644 -30.25 -44.23 -10.80
N ILE A 645 -29.42 -43.71 -9.89
CA ILE A 645 -29.83 -43.33 -8.54
C ILE A 645 -30.27 -41.86 -8.55
N ASP A 646 -31.57 -41.62 -8.72
CA ASP A 646 -32.20 -40.32 -8.46
C ASP A 646 -32.45 -40.20 -6.94
N GLY A 647 -31.75 -39.28 -6.28
CA GLY A 647 -31.76 -39.09 -4.84
C GLY A 647 -33.05 -38.50 -4.24
N THR A 648 -34.22 -38.68 -4.86
CA THR A 648 -35.47 -38.04 -4.42
C THR A 648 -36.58 -38.99 -3.95
N THR A 649 -36.37 -40.31 -3.92
CA THR A 649 -37.43 -41.23 -3.46
C THR A 649 -36.88 -42.43 -2.69
N TYR A 650 -36.35 -42.20 -1.49
CA TYR A 650 -36.13 -43.30 -0.56
C TYR A 650 -36.42 -42.87 0.89
N ASN A 651 -37.34 -43.57 1.55
CA ASN A 651 -37.70 -43.35 2.94
C ASN A 651 -37.13 -44.52 3.76
N PRO A 652 -35.90 -44.41 4.29
CA PRO A 652 -35.30 -45.46 5.10
C PRO A 652 -36.02 -45.46 6.46
N GLN A 653 -36.92 -46.42 6.66
CA GLN A 653 -37.43 -46.71 7.98
C GLN A 653 -36.30 -47.41 8.75
N ASP A 654 -35.78 -46.73 9.77
CA ASP A 654 -34.95 -47.24 10.87
C ASP A 654 -33.49 -47.70 10.60
N GLU A 655 -32.73 -47.06 9.69
CA GLU A 655 -31.36 -47.53 9.37
C GLU A 655 -30.31 -46.42 9.12
N VAL A 656 -29.03 -46.71 9.44
CA VAL A 656 -27.87 -45.83 9.21
C VAL A 656 -27.15 -46.23 7.92
N LEU A 657 -27.01 -45.28 6.99
CA LEU A 657 -26.40 -45.45 5.67
C LEU A 657 -25.24 -44.47 5.48
N MET A 658 -24.02 -44.97 5.29
CA MET A 658 -22.84 -44.18 4.95
C MET A 658 -22.46 -44.39 3.48
N LEU A 659 -22.18 -43.30 2.77
CA LEU A 659 -21.74 -43.26 1.37
C LEU A 659 -20.43 -42.47 1.28
N ALA A 660 -19.33 -43.11 0.88
CA ALA A 660 -17.99 -42.52 0.83
C ALA A 660 -17.39 -42.63 -0.56
N SER A 661 -17.07 -41.53 -1.23
CA SER A 661 -16.30 -41.50 -2.49
C SER A 661 -14.85 -41.01 -2.27
N ASP A 662 -13.99 -41.14 -3.28
CA ASP A 662 -12.62 -40.55 -3.29
C ASP A 662 -12.59 -39.03 -3.00
N ALA A 663 -13.73 -38.35 -3.11
CA ALA A 663 -13.85 -36.90 -2.91
C ALA A 663 -14.67 -36.48 -1.68
N ASP A 664 -15.57 -37.31 -1.14
CA ASP A 664 -16.52 -36.93 -0.09
C ASP A 664 -17.03 -38.15 0.72
N VAL A 665 -17.16 -38.01 2.05
CA VAL A 665 -17.86 -39.00 2.90
C VAL A 665 -19.14 -38.41 3.49
N LYS A 666 -20.29 -39.05 3.24
CA LYS A 666 -21.62 -38.67 3.73
C LYS A 666 -22.22 -39.76 4.60
N VAL A 667 -22.62 -39.42 5.81
CA VAL A 667 -23.29 -40.32 6.76
C VAL A 667 -24.74 -39.86 6.91
N ILE A 668 -25.69 -40.74 6.59
CA ILE A 668 -27.13 -40.54 6.75
C ILE A 668 -27.59 -41.44 7.90
N ALA A 669 -27.90 -40.85 9.04
CA ALA A 669 -28.49 -41.57 10.16
C ALA A 669 -29.95 -41.13 10.34
N ASN A 670 -30.89 -42.08 10.30
CA ASN A 670 -32.26 -41.87 10.76
C ASN A 670 -32.41 -42.45 12.18
N THR A 671 -33.02 -41.70 13.09
CA THR A 671 -33.32 -42.17 14.45
C THR A 671 -34.83 -42.27 14.60
N GLN A 672 -35.33 -43.50 14.78
CA GLN A 672 -36.69 -43.91 15.17
C GLN A 672 -37.67 -42.74 15.40
N ASN A 673 -38.32 -42.27 14.34
CA ASN A 673 -39.70 -41.78 14.42
C ASN A 673 -40.23 -41.49 13.02
N GLN A 674 -41.47 -41.90 12.75
CA GLN A 674 -42.13 -41.93 11.44
C GLN A 674 -42.41 -40.54 10.82
N ASN A 675 -41.40 -39.69 10.63
CA ASN A 675 -41.55 -38.40 9.98
C ASN A 675 -40.50 -38.22 8.85
N PRO A 676 -40.88 -38.33 7.57
CA PRO A 676 -39.96 -38.36 6.42
C PRO A 676 -39.20 -37.04 6.16
N SER A 677 -39.34 -36.02 7.01
CA SER A 677 -38.68 -34.71 6.86
C SER A 677 -37.44 -34.51 7.76
N ASN A 678 -36.95 -35.54 8.46
CA ASN A 678 -35.95 -35.38 9.53
C ASN A 678 -34.68 -36.25 9.37
N TYR A 679 -34.16 -36.42 8.15
CA TYR A 679 -32.88 -37.09 7.92
C TYR A 679 -31.70 -36.17 8.25
N LYS A 680 -30.70 -36.65 9.01
CA LYS A 680 -29.48 -35.91 9.34
C LYS A 680 -28.33 -36.37 8.44
N ILE A 681 -27.88 -35.52 7.53
CA ILE A 681 -26.69 -35.76 6.68
C ILE A 681 -25.49 -35.08 7.33
N SER A 682 -24.55 -35.88 7.83
CA SER A 682 -23.25 -35.36 8.29
C SER A 682 -22.23 -35.52 7.17
N LYS A 683 -21.50 -34.43 6.85
CA LYS A 683 -20.47 -34.40 5.81
C LYS A 683 -19.08 -34.32 6.46
N PHE A 684 -18.17 -35.17 6.02
CA PHE A 684 -16.75 -35.06 6.32
C PHE A 684 -16.06 -34.36 5.13
N ASN A 685 -15.34 -33.27 5.40
CA ASN A 685 -14.55 -32.58 4.39
C ASN A 685 -13.15 -33.21 4.27
N SER A 686 -12.45 -32.94 3.17
CA SER A 686 -11.13 -33.50 2.84
C SER A 686 -9.99 -33.11 3.80
N ASP A 687 -10.21 -32.16 4.70
CA ASP A 687 -9.28 -31.75 5.76
C ASP A 687 -9.51 -32.48 7.10
N GLY A 688 -10.46 -33.42 7.15
CA GLY A 688 -10.81 -34.19 8.34
C GLY A 688 -11.81 -33.50 9.27
N SER A 689 -12.36 -32.32 8.90
CA SER A 689 -13.42 -31.66 9.67
C SER A 689 -14.80 -32.31 9.45
N VAL A 690 -15.57 -32.44 10.54
CA VAL A 690 -16.92 -33.04 10.54
C VAL A 690 -17.98 -31.95 10.74
N VAL A 691 -18.97 -31.88 9.85
CA VAL A 691 -20.13 -31.00 10.01
C VAL A 691 -21.36 -31.83 10.38
N PHE A 692 -21.81 -31.73 11.64
CA PHE A 692 -23.05 -32.34 12.12
C PHE A 692 -24.25 -31.38 11.96
N PRO A 693 -25.41 -31.83 11.45
CA PRO A 693 -26.64 -31.04 11.45
C PRO A 693 -27.35 -31.17 12.81
N GLY A 694 -27.46 -30.05 13.52
CA GLY A 694 -27.98 -29.98 14.89
C GLY A 694 -29.44 -30.39 15.07
N ARG A 695 -29.77 -30.85 16.30
CA ARG A 695 -30.80 -30.26 17.19
C ARG A 695 -30.96 -31.07 18.49
N VAL A 696 -30.60 -30.40 19.59
CA VAL A 696 -31.29 -30.21 20.89
C VAL A 696 -32.41 -31.18 21.26
N TYR A 697 -32.27 -31.88 22.40
CA TYR A 697 -33.31 -31.91 23.43
C TYR A 697 -32.71 -31.79 24.84
N SER A 698 -33.46 -31.08 25.66
CA SER A 698 -33.19 -30.46 26.95
C SER A 698 -33.03 -31.41 28.13
N ASN A 699 -32.09 -31.11 29.04
CA ASN A 699 -32.44 -30.93 30.44
C ASN A 699 -31.42 -30.03 31.17
N GLY A 700 -31.92 -29.25 32.13
CA GLY A 700 -31.31 -28.01 32.60
C GLY A 700 -29.94 -28.10 33.30
N ASN A 701 -29.28 -26.94 33.28
CA ASN A 701 -28.08 -26.56 34.04
C ASN A 701 -26.75 -27.19 33.61
N GLY A 702 -26.20 -26.66 32.51
CA GLY A 702 -24.78 -26.76 32.17
C GLY A 702 -24.54 -26.66 30.67
N THR A 703 -24.20 -25.49 30.13
CA THR A 703 -23.90 -25.34 28.69
C THR A 703 -22.66 -26.15 28.35
N SER A 704 -22.86 -27.23 27.59
CA SER A 704 -21.78 -27.99 26.93
C SER A 704 -20.89 -27.01 26.15
N ILE A 705 -19.58 -27.22 26.24
CA ILE A 705 -18.51 -26.46 25.57
C ILE A 705 -18.80 -26.23 24.08
N GLU A 706 -19.50 -27.17 23.42
CA GLU A 706 -19.90 -27.05 22.02
C GLU A 706 -20.85 -25.88 21.75
N GLN A 707 -21.81 -25.61 22.65
CA GLN A 707 -22.71 -24.47 22.49
C GLN A 707 -21.96 -23.15 22.66
N GLN A 708 -21.00 -23.10 23.59
CA GLN A 708 -20.16 -21.92 23.79
C GLN A 708 -19.29 -21.65 22.55
N ILE A 709 -18.76 -22.68 21.89
CA ILE A 709 -18.00 -22.54 20.64
C ILE A 709 -18.89 -22.05 19.49
N VAL A 710 -20.13 -22.55 19.39
CA VAL A 710 -21.07 -22.10 18.35
C VAL A 710 -21.51 -20.67 18.59
N ASP A 711 -21.81 -20.30 19.83
CA ASP A 711 -22.18 -18.93 20.21
C ASP A 711 -21.00 -17.97 19.97
N GLU A 712 -19.77 -18.39 20.29
CA GLU A 712 -18.56 -17.62 20.04
C GLU A 712 -18.29 -17.46 18.54
N ARG A 713 -18.49 -18.51 17.74
CA ARG A 713 -18.39 -18.43 16.27
C ARG A 713 -19.41 -17.45 15.70
N ASN A 714 -20.67 -17.54 16.13
CA ASN A 714 -21.73 -16.63 15.69
C ASN A 714 -21.44 -15.18 16.12
N ARG A 715 -20.93 -14.98 17.34
CA ARG A 715 -20.49 -13.68 17.85
C ARG A 715 -19.35 -13.11 16.99
N ALA A 716 -18.35 -13.94 16.68
CA ALA A 716 -17.22 -13.55 15.85
C ALA A 716 -17.66 -13.20 14.42
N THR A 717 -18.44 -14.06 13.76
CA THR A 717 -18.97 -13.80 12.41
C THR A 717 -19.84 -12.56 12.36
N ASN A 718 -20.72 -12.35 13.35
CA ASN A 718 -21.51 -11.12 13.42
C ASN A 718 -20.65 -9.87 13.65
N ARG A 719 -19.58 -10.01 14.45
CA ARG A 719 -18.62 -8.93 14.67
C ARG A 719 -17.83 -8.61 13.42
N GLU A 720 -17.40 -9.62 12.67
CA GLU A 720 -16.72 -9.48 11.38
C GLU A 720 -17.62 -8.78 10.37
N ASN A 721 -18.86 -9.23 10.20
CA ASN A 721 -19.83 -8.59 9.31
C ASN A 721 -20.10 -7.12 9.69
N SER A 722 -20.15 -6.83 11.01
CA SER A 722 -20.29 -5.47 11.52
C SER A 722 -19.06 -4.59 11.24
N ILE A 723 -17.86 -5.14 11.40
CA ILE A 723 -16.60 -4.45 11.09
C ILE A 723 -16.52 -4.19 9.59
N ASP A 724 -16.82 -5.18 8.76
CA ASP A 724 -16.76 -5.06 7.30
C ASP A 724 -17.73 -3.99 6.76
N SER A 725 -18.95 -3.96 7.32
CA SER A 725 -19.94 -2.91 7.02
C SER A 725 -19.45 -1.50 7.42
N ARG A 726 -18.80 -1.38 8.59
CA ARG A 726 -18.22 -0.11 9.07
C ARG A 726 -17.03 0.33 8.22
N VAL A 727 -16.13 -0.58 7.85
CA VAL A 727 -14.98 -0.30 6.99
C VAL A 727 -15.46 0.12 5.60
N THR A 728 -16.46 -0.55 5.05
CA THR A 728 -17.06 -0.20 3.76
C THR A 728 -17.70 1.19 3.80
N SER A 729 -18.44 1.50 4.87
CA SER A 729 -19.04 2.83 5.06
C SER A 729 -17.98 3.92 5.21
N GLU A 730 -16.92 3.66 5.97
CA GLU A 730 -15.82 4.61 6.17
C GLU A 730 -15.00 4.83 4.89
N SER A 731 -14.76 3.79 4.10
CA SER A 731 -14.18 3.87 2.76
C SER A 731 -15.02 4.75 1.83
N ASN A 732 -16.34 4.58 1.83
CA ASN A 732 -17.25 5.41 1.04
C ASN A 732 -17.26 6.88 1.51
N ARG A 733 -17.25 7.11 2.84
CA ARG A 733 -17.16 8.45 3.43
C ARG A 733 -15.85 9.12 3.04
N ALA A 734 -14.73 8.42 3.13
CA ALA A 734 -13.41 8.91 2.75
C ALA A 734 -13.33 9.28 1.26
N LYS A 735 -13.84 8.42 0.37
CA LYS A 735 -13.93 8.70 -1.08
C LYS A 735 -14.82 9.92 -1.38
N GLY A 736 -15.92 10.08 -0.65
CA GLY A 736 -16.79 11.26 -0.76
C GLY A 736 -16.08 12.55 -0.35
N VAL A 737 -15.35 12.51 0.77
CA VAL A 737 -14.53 13.64 1.24
C VAL A 737 -13.42 13.97 0.24
N GLU A 738 -12.69 12.96 -0.27
CA GLU A 738 -11.64 13.13 -1.28
C GLU A 738 -12.18 13.77 -2.57
N SER A 739 -13.35 13.31 -3.05
CA SER A 739 -14.01 13.90 -4.21
C SER A 739 -14.41 15.37 -3.97
N SER A 740 -14.87 15.70 -2.76
CA SER A 740 -15.23 17.07 -2.38
C SER A 740 -13.99 17.98 -2.29
N LEU A 741 -12.91 17.52 -1.68
CA LEU A 741 -11.62 18.23 -1.63
C LEU A 741 -11.07 18.47 -3.04
N GLN A 742 -11.13 17.47 -3.93
CA GLN A 742 -10.70 17.61 -5.30
C GLN A 742 -11.50 18.67 -6.06
N SER A 743 -12.82 18.73 -5.83
CA SER A 743 -13.68 19.78 -6.39
C SER A 743 -13.30 21.17 -5.86
N GLN A 744 -13.12 21.31 -4.54
CA GLN A 744 -12.71 22.58 -3.91
C GLN A 744 -11.35 23.07 -4.41
N ILE A 745 -10.37 22.18 -4.54
CA ILE A 745 -9.05 22.49 -5.09
C ILE A 745 -9.16 22.97 -6.53
N ASN A 746 -9.99 22.33 -7.36
CA ASN A 746 -10.20 22.74 -8.74
C ASN A 746 -10.85 24.12 -8.82
N THR A 747 -11.85 24.40 -7.97
CA THR A 747 -12.48 25.73 -7.87
C THR A 747 -11.47 26.80 -7.45
N GLU A 748 -10.66 26.53 -6.42
CA GLU A 748 -9.65 27.47 -5.94
C GLU A 748 -8.55 27.72 -6.98
N LYS A 749 -8.15 26.67 -7.72
CA LYS A 749 -7.24 26.79 -8.85
C LYS A 749 -7.80 27.73 -9.92
N SER A 750 -9.06 27.56 -10.32
CA SER A 750 -9.71 28.45 -11.29
C SER A 750 -9.82 29.89 -10.78
N ARG A 751 -10.15 30.08 -9.49
CA ARG A 751 -10.21 31.40 -8.87
C ARG A 751 -8.85 32.10 -8.86
N ALA A 752 -7.79 31.37 -8.50
CA ALA A 752 -6.42 31.87 -8.49
C ALA A 752 -5.95 32.25 -9.90
N GLN A 753 -6.19 31.39 -10.90
CA GLN A 753 -5.88 31.67 -12.30
C GLN A 753 -6.62 32.90 -12.83
N GLY A 754 -7.90 33.08 -12.47
CA GLY A 754 -8.67 34.27 -12.81
C GLY A 754 -8.09 35.54 -12.17
N ALA A 755 -7.69 35.47 -10.89
CA ALA A 755 -7.06 36.59 -10.20
C ALA A 755 -5.68 36.95 -10.81
N GLU A 756 -4.87 35.96 -11.15
CA GLU A 756 -3.58 36.15 -11.83
C GLU A 756 -3.77 36.80 -13.21
N SER A 757 -4.75 36.34 -13.99
CA SER A 757 -5.07 36.95 -15.29
C SER A 757 -5.51 38.41 -15.14
N ASN A 758 -6.32 38.73 -14.13
CA ASN A 758 -6.74 40.10 -13.85
C ASN A 758 -5.57 41.00 -13.43
N LEU A 759 -4.70 40.52 -12.55
CA LEU A 759 -3.51 41.25 -12.13
C LEU A 759 -2.58 41.51 -13.33
N SER A 760 -2.39 40.50 -14.19
CA SER A 760 -1.59 40.63 -15.41
C SER A 760 -2.17 41.70 -16.35
N ASN A 761 -3.49 41.74 -16.53
CA ASN A 761 -4.17 42.77 -17.30
C ASN A 761 -4.01 44.17 -16.70
N GLN A 762 -4.12 44.30 -15.37
CA GLN A 762 -3.90 45.57 -14.66
C GLN A 762 -2.47 46.07 -14.79
N ILE A 763 -1.48 45.18 -14.62
CA ILE A 763 -0.05 45.49 -14.79
C ILE A 763 0.23 45.95 -16.22
N ASN A 764 -0.33 45.26 -17.22
CA ASN A 764 -0.17 45.64 -18.62
C ASN A 764 -0.79 47.02 -18.92
N ALA A 765 -1.98 47.31 -18.37
CA ALA A 765 -2.61 48.61 -18.49
C ALA A 765 -1.76 49.72 -17.85
N GLU A 766 -1.24 49.51 -16.65
CA GLU A 766 -0.39 50.49 -15.96
C GLU A 766 0.97 50.67 -16.66
N SER A 767 1.56 49.59 -17.18
CA SER A 767 2.77 49.68 -18.01
C SER A 767 2.55 50.54 -19.25
N ASN A 768 1.41 50.37 -19.93
CA ASN A 768 1.05 51.17 -21.09
C ASN A 768 0.78 52.64 -20.72
N ARG A 769 0.11 52.89 -19.58
CA ARG A 769 -0.12 54.24 -19.06
C ARG A 769 1.21 54.94 -18.73
N ALA A 770 2.12 54.25 -18.04
CA ALA A 770 3.45 54.74 -17.70
C ALA A 770 4.27 55.07 -18.94
N LYS A 771 4.33 54.17 -19.93
CA LYS A 771 4.98 54.42 -21.24
C LYS A 771 4.38 55.63 -21.96
N GLY A 772 3.07 55.81 -21.90
CA GLY A 772 2.39 56.99 -22.48
C GLY A 772 2.83 58.30 -21.81
N ILE A 773 2.97 58.30 -20.49
CA ILE A 773 3.48 59.44 -19.72
C ILE A 773 4.96 59.69 -20.05
N GLU A 774 5.79 58.66 -20.07
CA GLU A 774 7.22 58.76 -20.45
C GLU A 774 7.39 59.36 -21.84
N ASN A 775 6.62 58.89 -22.83
CA ASN A 775 6.62 59.44 -24.18
C ASN A 775 6.21 60.93 -24.20
N SER A 776 5.22 61.31 -23.39
CA SER A 776 4.77 62.70 -23.28
C SER A 776 5.83 63.59 -22.62
N ILE A 777 6.50 63.09 -21.57
CA ILE A 777 7.62 63.78 -20.92
C ILE A 777 8.77 63.94 -21.91
N ASN A 778 9.14 62.89 -22.65
CA ASN A 778 10.20 62.95 -23.66
C ASN A 778 9.89 63.96 -24.77
N ALA A 779 8.64 64.03 -25.21
CA ALA A 779 8.19 65.02 -26.18
C ALA A 779 8.28 66.45 -25.62
N ASN A 780 7.87 66.66 -24.36
CA ASN A 780 8.00 67.95 -23.68
C ASN A 780 9.45 68.36 -23.46
N VAL A 781 10.32 67.44 -23.04
CA VAL A 781 11.77 67.68 -22.89
C VAL A 781 12.39 68.05 -24.23
N SER A 782 12.04 67.34 -25.31
CA SER A 782 12.51 67.66 -26.66
C SER A 782 12.03 69.04 -27.13
N LYS A 783 10.80 69.42 -26.78
CA LYS A 783 10.24 70.75 -27.07
C LYS A 783 10.91 71.86 -26.25
N ILE A 784 11.25 71.60 -24.99
CA ILE A 784 12.01 72.54 -24.15
C ILE A 784 13.42 72.70 -24.72
N LEU A 785 14.10 71.59 -25.03
CA LEU A 785 15.44 71.61 -25.62
C LEU A 785 15.48 72.37 -26.95
N SER A 786 14.43 72.29 -27.78
CA SER A 786 14.35 73.04 -29.04
C SER A 786 13.96 74.51 -28.87
N GLN A 787 13.47 74.91 -27.69
CA GLN A 787 13.15 76.30 -27.34
C GLN A 787 14.24 76.96 -26.49
N MET A 788 15.25 76.22 -26.04
CA MET A 788 16.42 76.78 -25.37
C MET A 788 17.34 77.45 -26.40
N PRO A 789 17.75 78.70 -26.20
CA PRO A 789 18.75 79.33 -27.06
C PRO A 789 20.09 78.60 -26.96
N THR A 790 20.75 78.36 -28.09
CA THR A 790 22.13 77.85 -28.12
C THR A 790 23.03 78.87 -27.42
N ILE A 791 23.46 78.56 -26.19
CA ILE A 791 24.45 79.39 -25.49
C ILE A 791 25.84 78.93 -25.97
N GLU A 792 26.40 79.63 -26.95
CA GLU A 792 27.86 79.61 -27.17
C GLU A 792 28.53 80.37 -26.01
N VAL A 793 29.09 79.63 -25.05
CA VAL A 793 29.96 80.23 -24.03
C VAL A 793 31.36 80.37 -24.60
N THR A 794 31.63 81.52 -25.21
CA THR A 794 33.00 82.01 -25.43
C THR A 794 33.34 82.95 -24.30
N ARG A 795 34.04 82.48 -23.25
CA ARG A 795 34.66 83.37 -22.24
C ARG A 795 36.05 82.90 -21.82
N ASP A 796 37.01 83.73 -22.25
CA ASP A 796 38.41 83.87 -21.90
C ASP A 796 38.59 84.17 -20.39
N PHE A 797 39.55 83.51 -19.72
CA PHE A 797 39.82 83.61 -18.28
C PHE A 797 41.32 83.82 -17.98
N THR A 798 41.95 84.82 -18.60
CA THR A 798 43.36 85.17 -18.35
C THR A 798 43.60 86.21 -17.24
N THR A 799 42.61 86.73 -16.49
CA THR A 799 42.86 87.84 -15.55
C THR A 799 42.02 87.86 -14.27
N LEU A 800 42.13 86.85 -13.40
CA LEU A 800 41.70 86.97 -11.99
C LEU A 800 42.29 85.85 -11.11
N ASN A 801 43.58 85.91 -10.80
CA ASN A 801 44.14 85.12 -9.68
C ASN A 801 45.34 85.81 -9.00
N GLY A 802 45.07 86.95 -8.38
CA GLY A 802 46.02 87.66 -7.54
C GLY A 802 45.32 88.25 -6.33
N ALA A 803 45.13 87.45 -5.27
CA ALA A 803 45.09 87.85 -3.86
C ALA A 803 44.54 86.69 -3.02
N PHE A 804 45.43 85.88 -2.45
CA PHE A 804 45.47 85.46 -1.04
C PHE A 804 46.51 84.33 -0.91
N ASN A 805 47.76 84.75 -0.72
CA ASN A 805 48.86 83.92 -0.23
C ASN A 805 48.69 83.72 1.28
N SER A 806 48.76 82.46 1.75
CA SER A 806 49.46 82.10 2.99
C SER A 806 49.66 80.57 3.08
N ASP A 807 50.84 80.13 2.64
CA ASP A 807 51.77 79.11 3.18
C ASP A 807 51.27 77.90 4.01
N GLY A 808 51.71 76.70 3.58
CA GLY A 808 52.01 75.56 4.47
C GLY A 808 51.42 74.19 4.07
N PRO A 809 52.21 73.11 3.87
CA PRO A 809 51.81 71.97 3.03
C PRO A 809 51.19 70.80 3.81
N GLY A 810 50.10 70.22 3.30
CA GLY A 810 49.60 68.94 3.81
C GLY A 810 48.24 68.49 3.26
N LYS A 811 48.28 67.68 2.18
CA LYS A 811 47.29 66.70 1.66
C LYS A 811 45.81 67.14 1.50
N PRO A 812 45.19 66.91 0.33
CA PRO A 812 43.83 67.38 0.05
C PRO A 812 42.77 66.47 0.69
N ASN A 813 41.91 67.06 1.51
CA ASN A 813 40.60 66.51 1.84
C ASN A 813 39.54 67.21 0.99
N THR A 814 38.70 66.37 0.41
CA THR A 814 37.47 66.62 -0.35
C THR A 814 36.51 67.57 0.36
N ALA A 815 36.02 68.57 -0.37
CA ALA A 815 34.83 69.33 -0.02
C ALA A 815 33.82 69.29 -1.17
N ASP A 816 32.57 69.10 -0.75
CA ASP A 816 31.33 68.93 -1.48
C ASP A 816 31.07 69.90 -2.64
N ILE A 817 30.68 69.35 -3.79
CA ILE A 817 29.82 70.04 -4.76
C ILE A 817 28.69 69.08 -5.17
N VAL A 818 27.47 69.53 -4.88
CA VAL A 818 26.18 68.95 -5.25
C VAL A 818 26.05 68.96 -6.78
N PHE A 819 25.98 67.77 -7.40
CA PHE A 819 25.52 67.60 -8.77
C PHE A 819 24.25 66.77 -8.82
N LEU A 820 23.31 67.29 -9.61
CA LEU A 820 22.00 66.76 -9.96
C LEU A 820 22.09 65.30 -10.44
N ASN A 821 21.36 64.42 -9.78
CA ASN A 821 21.32 62.99 -10.02
C ASN A 821 20.28 62.66 -11.11
N PHE A 822 20.74 62.45 -12.35
CA PHE A 822 19.99 61.74 -13.40
C PHE A 822 20.77 60.46 -13.76
N PRO A 823 20.28 59.24 -13.44
CA PRO A 823 20.94 58.01 -13.85
C PRO A 823 20.40 57.52 -15.19
N THR A 824 21.18 57.71 -16.26
CA THR A 824 21.14 56.90 -17.48
C THR A 824 22.23 55.84 -17.42
N PHE A 825 21.88 54.58 -17.14
CA PHE A 825 22.77 53.42 -17.31
C PHE A 825 21.97 52.18 -17.73
N GLN A 826 21.79 51.98 -19.04
CA GLN A 826 21.57 50.66 -19.65
C GLN A 826 22.09 50.65 -21.10
N ILE A 827 23.41 50.66 -21.28
CA ILE A 827 24.05 50.17 -22.51
C ILE A 827 25.32 49.42 -22.09
N MET A 828 25.19 48.13 -21.76
CA MET A 828 26.29 47.17 -21.87
C MET A 828 25.90 45.68 -21.71
N PHE A 829 24.61 45.32 -21.80
CA PHE A 829 24.17 43.92 -21.67
C PHE A 829 23.37 43.38 -22.87
N LEU A 830 22.98 44.22 -23.83
CA LEU A 830 22.19 43.78 -24.99
C LEU A 830 23.03 43.38 -26.22
N TYR A 831 24.34 43.63 -26.21
CA TYR A 831 25.21 43.39 -27.39
C TYR A 831 25.86 42.01 -27.46
N MET A 832 25.75 41.18 -26.40
CA MET A 832 26.39 39.85 -26.36
C MET A 832 25.41 38.67 -26.48
N TRP A 833 24.09 38.91 -26.52
CA TRP A 833 23.09 37.84 -26.63
C TRP A 833 22.53 37.66 -28.06
N LEU A 834 22.91 38.51 -29.02
CA LEU A 834 22.33 38.55 -30.37
C LEU A 834 23.17 37.91 -31.51
N ASN A 835 24.32 37.28 -31.23
CA ASN A 835 25.15 36.66 -32.29
C ASN A 835 25.43 35.18 -32.02
N GLY A 836 24.43 34.33 -32.27
CA GLY A 836 24.46 32.90 -32.01
C GLY A 836 25.65 32.13 -32.59
N ILE A 837 26.27 31.30 -31.74
CA ILE A 837 27.05 30.13 -32.12
C ILE A 837 26.57 28.96 -31.25
N ASP A 838 26.22 27.89 -31.94
CA ASP A 838 25.53 26.67 -31.52
C ASP A 838 26.50 25.70 -30.79
N ILE A 839 26.13 25.19 -29.62
CA ILE A 839 26.80 24.03 -29.01
C ILE A 839 25.74 23.01 -28.59
N LYS A 840 25.76 21.89 -29.32
CA LYS A 840 24.92 20.70 -29.19
C LYS A 840 24.88 20.15 -27.74
N SER A 841 23.67 19.80 -27.29
CA SER A 841 23.38 18.94 -26.12
C SER A 841 23.96 17.51 -26.29
N PRO A 842 23.88 16.55 -25.31
CA PRO A 842 23.17 16.59 -24.01
C PRO A 842 23.90 15.88 -22.83
N TRP A 843 23.77 16.32 -21.56
CA TRP A 843 23.96 15.42 -20.40
C TRP A 843 23.03 15.74 -19.24
N THR A 844 22.46 14.67 -18.68
CA THR A 844 21.40 14.57 -17.68
C THR A 844 21.93 14.57 -16.24
N ARG A 845 21.00 14.85 -15.32
CA ARG A 845 21.03 14.73 -13.84
C ARG A 845 22.16 13.86 -13.23
N LYS A 846 22.93 14.48 -12.33
CA LYS A 846 23.11 14.14 -10.90
C LYS A 846 24.38 14.84 -10.43
N ASP A 847 24.26 15.74 -9.46
CA ASP A 847 25.05 15.67 -8.22
C ASP A 847 24.70 16.85 -7.31
N VAL A 848 24.49 16.48 -6.05
CA VAL A 848 24.17 17.35 -4.93
C VAL A 848 25.44 18.08 -4.52
N ILE A 849 25.44 19.41 -4.60
CA ILE A 849 26.37 20.24 -3.84
C ILE A 849 25.55 21.18 -2.96
N LYS A 850 25.47 20.83 -1.67
CA LYS A 850 24.98 21.67 -0.58
C LYS A 850 26.04 22.72 -0.26
N ILE A 851 25.67 24.01 -0.28
CA ILE A 851 26.38 25.10 0.38
C ILE A 851 25.31 25.99 1.10
N PRO A 852 25.57 26.45 2.35
CA PRO A 852 24.54 26.75 3.34
C PRO A 852 23.97 28.17 3.24
N LYS A 853 22.69 28.33 3.58
CA LYS A 853 22.03 29.64 3.73
C LYS A 853 22.13 30.11 5.18
N SER A 854 23.03 31.04 5.43
CA SER A 854 22.90 32.01 6.52
C SER A 854 22.57 33.39 5.93
N HIS A 855 21.40 33.89 6.31
CA HIS A 855 21.01 35.30 6.42
C HIS A 855 20.63 36.03 5.12
N PHE A 856 19.33 36.23 4.92
CA PHE A 856 18.71 37.53 4.62
C PHE A 856 17.19 37.40 4.83
N LYS A 857 16.61 38.25 5.70
CA LYS A 857 15.16 38.44 5.89
C LYS A 857 14.81 39.85 5.38
N PHE A 858 13.67 39.99 4.70
CA PHE A 858 12.84 41.21 4.75
C PHE A 858 11.33 40.87 4.71
N THR A 859 10.63 41.55 5.62
CA THR A 859 9.20 41.83 5.93
C THR A 859 8.45 42.56 4.78
N LYS A 860 7.12 42.80 4.68
CA LYS A 860 5.82 42.44 5.34
C LYS A 860 4.67 43.24 4.64
N GLY A 861 3.44 42.71 4.60
CA GLY A 861 2.14 43.45 4.56
C GLY A 861 1.51 43.77 3.17
N ASN A 862 0.21 43.98 2.97
CA ASN A 862 -1.04 43.86 3.76
C ASN A 862 -2.27 44.18 2.83
N LEU A 863 -3.48 43.74 3.22
CA LEU A 863 -4.86 44.31 2.99
C LEU A 863 -5.95 43.47 2.26
N PHE A 864 -7.10 43.40 2.98
CA PHE A 864 -8.46 42.82 2.80
C PHE A 864 -9.32 43.51 1.70
N PRO A 865 -10.61 43.14 1.36
CA PRO A 865 -11.70 42.59 2.22
C PRO A 865 -12.83 41.69 1.60
N MET A 866 -13.80 41.33 2.48
CA MET A 866 -15.25 41.06 2.29
C MET A 866 -15.85 39.63 2.34
N VAL A 867 -16.87 39.55 3.21
CA VAL A 867 -17.87 38.53 3.64
C VAL A 867 -19.18 38.86 2.86
N PRO A 868 -20.22 38.00 2.58
CA PRO A 868 -21.03 37.31 3.60
C PRO A 868 -21.90 36.07 3.23
N SER A 869 -22.61 35.58 4.27
CA SER A 869 -23.83 34.73 4.30
C SER A 869 -23.63 33.28 4.77
N SER A 870 -24.52 32.61 5.51
CA SER A 870 -25.57 32.95 6.50
C SER A 870 -26.25 31.64 6.94
N ARG A 871 -26.60 31.50 8.24
CA ARG A 871 -27.67 30.64 8.82
C ARG A 871 -27.56 29.10 8.72
N VAL A 872 -28.09 28.25 9.60
CA VAL A 872 -28.53 28.19 11.02
C VAL A 872 -29.08 26.75 11.24
N ASN A 873 -28.89 26.20 12.44
CA ASN A 873 -29.60 25.05 13.10
C ASN A 873 -29.34 23.58 12.72
N GLY A 874 -28.78 22.83 13.70
CA GLY A 874 -29.59 21.94 14.54
C GLY A 874 -29.45 20.42 14.37
N SER A 875 -28.78 19.78 15.33
CA SER A 875 -29.05 18.46 15.99
C SER A 875 -27.71 17.75 16.28
N GLN A 876 -27.13 17.94 17.47
CA GLN A 876 -27.21 16.98 18.59
C GLN A 876 -27.01 15.51 18.20
N ALA A 877 -25.84 14.97 18.53
CA ALA A 877 -25.69 13.63 19.09
C ALA A 877 -24.91 13.80 20.41
N LEU A 878 -25.67 13.81 21.51
CA LEU A 878 -25.18 13.57 22.86
C LEU A 878 -24.92 12.07 22.98
N ASP A 879 -23.74 11.66 23.43
CA ASP A 879 -23.57 10.38 24.11
C ASP A 879 -23.60 10.61 25.62
N VAL A 880 -24.74 10.29 26.22
CA VAL A 880 -24.91 10.12 27.67
C VAL A 880 -24.70 8.64 27.95
N THR A 881 -23.72 8.28 28.77
CA THR A 881 -23.66 6.94 29.36
C THR A 881 -24.07 7.03 30.82
N PHE A 882 -25.18 6.37 31.18
CA PHE A 882 -25.61 6.16 32.55
C PHE A 882 -24.75 5.07 33.19
N SER A 883 -24.14 5.35 34.33
CA SER A 883 -23.64 4.30 35.24
C SER A 883 -24.39 4.40 36.56
N LEU A 884 -25.17 3.36 36.85
CA LEU A 884 -25.88 3.13 38.10
C LEU A 884 -24.85 2.87 39.21
N ALA A 885 -24.28 3.92 39.81
CA ALA A 885 -23.56 3.79 41.08
C ALA A 885 -23.49 5.05 41.97
N THR A 886 -23.51 6.30 41.47
CA THR A 886 -23.22 7.45 42.37
C THR A 886 -23.85 8.83 42.06
N GLY A 887 -24.76 8.98 41.10
CA GLY A 887 -25.68 10.14 41.06
C GLY A 887 -25.09 11.57 41.08
N ILE A 888 -24.03 11.87 40.32
CA ILE A 888 -23.51 13.26 40.10
C ILE A 888 -23.22 13.47 38.60
N VAL A 889 -23.62 14.61 38.03
CA VAL A 889 -23.38 15.03 36.63
C VAL A 889 -22.42 16.22 36.62
N THR A 890 -21.30 16.15 35.89
CA THR A 890 -20.41 17.30 35.65
C THR A 890 -19.76 17.22 34.27
N VAL A 891 -19.76 18.34 33.53
CA VAL A 891 -19.15 18.53 32.21
C VAL A 891 -17.91 19.42 32.37
N SER A 892 -16.74 19.02 31.87
CA SER A 892 -15.55 19.88 31.85
C SER A 892 -14.59 19.56 30.69
N THR A 893 -14.04 20.61 30.07
CA THR A 893 -12.97 20.57 29.06
C THR A 893 -11.60 20.85 29.69
N ARG A 894 -10.58 20.10 29.23
CA ARG A 894 -9.12 20.20 29.52
C ARG A 894 -8.61 21.65 29.64
N GLU A 895 -7.62 22.03 30.46
CA GLU A 895 -6.44 21.33 31.02
C GLU A 895 -5.84 22.12 32.23
N ASN A 896 -5.47 21.38 33.30
CA ASN A 896 -4.43 21.60 34.34
C ASN A 896 -4.36 22.84 35.26
N THR A 897 -4.45 22.60 36.58
CA THR A 897 -3.50 23.14 37.59
C THR A 897 -3.35 22.13 38.75
N VAL A 898 -2.11 21.98 39.25
CA VAL A 898 -1.65 21.01 40.24
C VAL A 898 -1.79 21.56 41.66
N GLY A 899 -2.39 20.75 42.54
CA GLY A 899 -2.31 20.60 44.01
C GLY A 899 -1.96 21.76 44.96
N PHE A 900 -2.74 21.88 46.04
CA PHE A 900 -2.25 21.95 47.43
C PHE A 900 -3.31 21.42 48.41
N ALA A 901 -2.82 20.84 49.51
CA ALA A 901 -3.56 20.13 50.56
C ALA A 901 -4.37 21.04 51.50
N GLY A 902 -5.30 20.43 52.26
CA GLY A 902 -5.90 21.05 53.45
C GLY A 902 -7.24 20.41 53.84
N ASP A 903 -7.22 19.64 54.93
CA ASP A 903 -8.34 18.95 55.57
C ASP A 903 -9.43 19.87 56.19
N ILE A 904 -10.55 19.22 56.55
CA ILE A 904 -11.44 19.45 57.72
C ILE A 904 -12.89 19.86 57.40
N GLY A 905 -13.80 18.91 57.68
CA GLY A 905 -15.13 19.12 58.27
C GLY A 905 -16.23 19.63 57.33
N LEU A 906 -17.53 19.42 57.55
CA LEU A 906 -18.36 18.68 58.48
C LEU A 906 -19.81 18.99 58.02
N LEU A 907 -20.79 18.13 58.33
CA LEU A 907 -22.25 18.41 58.35
C LEU A 907 -22.94 18.57 56.97
N ALA A 908 -23.67 17.60 56.41
CA ALA A 908 -24.90 16.93 56.85
C ALA A 908 -26.19 17.78 56.78
N VAL A 909 -27.25 17.10 56.29
CA VAL A 909 -28.71 17.31 56.46
C VAL A 909 -29.35 18.43 55.61
N PHE A 910 -30.46 18.30 54.85
CA PHE A 910 -31.68 17.47 54.87
C PHE A 910 -32.15 17.22 53.41
N HIS A 911 -32.52 16.00 52.99
CA HIS A 911 -33.89 15.45 52.95
C HIS A 911 -35.02 16.45 52.65
N ASN A 912 -35.45 16.50 51.38
CA ASN A 912 -36.83 16.18 50.96
C ASN A 912 -36.84 15.80 49.48
#